data_AF-A0A1Q9E3X8-F1
#
_entry.id   AF-A0A1Q9E3X8-F1
#
_cell.length_a   1.000
_cell.length_b   1.000
_cell.length_c   1.000
_cell.angle_alpha   90.00
_cell.angle_beta   90.00
_cell.angle_gamma   90.00
#
_symmetry.space_group_name_H-M   'P 1'
#
loop_
_entity.id
_entity.type
_entity.pdbx_description
1 polymer ?
#
loop_
_entity_poly.entity_id
_entity_poly.type
_entity_poly.pdbx_seq_one_letter_code
_entity_poly.pdbx_strand_id
1 'polypeptide(L)'
;MGPEDPDFEVQAGGVRLASALRALQTQGLFCDIAISAGNEQYFAHQVVLASRSKMLHDHILSQSKDQGSPAPELSLPPQPLEIRLSADMAAQEACCEALALLDRLYGKGGAEGGEASQLSEALEVASEASLALGLQGLQAKGLLCDILLTVGDIHIPAHQAVLAASSSALKRLILDGAKQLCDSSAKMPCNTFELEMRGIKHAEAIRVLVDFLYGSPTWTKHQVSEEVCADILHLASELRLPKLQEQALQWSRSRTSSTPGEEAPLEAQEAEDPPASTPVELPESQPEAEAVHPDQLECHKELEECGQFWSMKCVRFNSTAPIPMQPKMGAKEAAEHAGEIYCRQDGAFLERLVQLFWERPVWLESGLKAAPVLAKLMDADRLRRLLPFVAYQWKDGPWQQAYARLGWDPREEPEDALQLQVIVFKDTTFPAKGRESPEVSEDIYFSRPPTRRWSLYMLELIEDNFIDSLVQSLVQGAAANQDRPQCDRKTGFLGQAVHEAILDRLEVMATQLRQKRKKTGVREAPRKKARATLQSKPSSRAEWGCNAAGAPSMLTVHKNSVLSSVTLEQAAVRQKELDFYTNNYWIWGGTTVIMAGFALAELTREIPQGTHPALECAYLGFTAICLSLDLCIVTWTVLVCTWGPGNALRGPDGMKSFHDTIALLKEEQMPIYYAFVVSIVAYFGSSCCLLWVYPSDFVPNAVGTCVLILSFAVIVYMQYTLEHQVGVLGNSHDDDGRIKTFTALDDVADLDMCVSDVPSTT
;
A
#
# COMPACT_ATOMS: atom_id res chain seq x y z
N MET A 1 1.91 45.54 -4.85
CA MET A 1 2.07 44.09 -4.85
C MET A 1 3.08 43.78 -5.94
N GLY A 2 4.25 43.25 -5.59
CA GLY A 2 5.28 42.89 -6.56
C GLY A 2 4.85 41.67 -7.38
N PRO A 3 5.52 41.37 -8.51
CA PRO A 3 5.22 40.19 -9.30
C PRO A 3 5.51 38.96 -8.44
N GLU A 4 4.51 38.11 -8.26
CA GLU A 4 4.67 36.83 -7.57
C GLU A 4 5.68 35.98 -8.36
N ASP A 5 6.71 35.50 -7.66
CA ASP A 5 7.81 34.74 -8.22
C ASP A 5 7.28 33.36 -8.63
N PRO A 6 7.29 32.97 -9.92
CA PRO A 6 6.70 31.71 -10.40
C PRO A 6 7.33 30.46 -9.75
N ASP A 7 8.56 30.59 -9.22
CA ASP A 7 9.25 29.52 -8.51
C ASP A 7 8.61 29.19 -7.15
N PHE A 8 7.91 30.15 -6.53
CA PHE A 8 7.25 29.95 -5.23
C PHE A 8 5.95 29.12 -5.36
N GLU A 9 5.19 29.29 -6.44
CA GLU A 9 3.98 28.49 -6.70
C GLU A 9 4.30 27.05 -7.10
N VAL A 10 5.39 26.83 -7.87
CA VAL A 10 5.86 25.49 -8.25
C VAL A 10 6.31 24.70 -7.01
N GLN A 11 6.98 25.35 -6.05
CA GLN A 11 7.31 24.74 -4.75
C GLN A 11 6.06 24.35 -3.95
N ALA A 12 5.03 25.22 -3.90
CA ALA A 12 3.79 24.91 -3.19
C ALA A 12 2.98 23.76 -3.83
N GLY A 13 3.03 23.60 -5.15
CA GLY A 13 2.44 22.48 -5.89
C GLY A 13 3.17 21.15 -5.63
N GLY A 14 4.50 21.17 -5.63
CA GLY A 14 5.33 19.99 -5.35
C GLY A 14 5.17 19.45 -3.93
N VAL A 15 5.05 20.34 -2.93
CA VAL A 15 4.82 19.94 -1.52
C VAL A 15 3.46 19.27 -1.34
N ARG A 16 2.42 19.73 -2.04
CA ARG A 16 1.09 19.08 -2.02
C ARG A 16 1.13 17.70 -2.67
N LEU A 17 1.77 17.56 -3.83
CA LEU A 17 1.91 16.27 -4.52
C LEU A 17 2.67 15.24 -3.67
N ALA A 18 3.76 15.66 -3.02
CA ALA A 18 4.55 14.81 -2.12
C ALA A 18 3.70 14.27 -0.95
N SER A 19 2.94 15.15 -0.30
CA SER A 19 2.05 14.76 0.80
C SER A 19 0.93 13.80 0.37
N ALA A 20 0.37 13.99 -0.83
CA ALA A 20 -0.67 13.13 -1.38
C ALA A 20 -0.12 11.75 -1.80
N LEU A 21 1.07 11.70 -2.42
CA LEU A 21 1.77 10.44 -2.72
C LEU A 21 2.12 9.68 -1.44
N ARG A 22 2.49 10.39 -0.37
CA ARG A 22 2.72 9.78 0.95
C ARG A 22 1.43 9.19 1.53
N ALA A 23 0.31 9.91 1.41
CA ALA A 23 -0.98 9.40 1.86
C ALA A 23 -1.37 8.11 1.11
N LEU A 24 -1.20 8.05 -0.22
CA LEU A 24 -1.41 6.83 -0.99
C LEU A 24 -0.51 5.68 -0.53
N GLN A 25 0.77 5.97 -0.30
CA GLN A 25 1.74 4.98 0.17
C GLN A 25 1.34 4.40 1.54
N THR A 26 0.90 5.24 2.48
CA THR A 26 0.46 4.77 3.81
C THR A 26 -0.82 3.94 3.77
N GLN A 27 -1.64 4.13 2.73
CA GLN A 27 -2.85 3.34 2.47
C GLN A 27 -2.55 2.05 1.68
N GLY A 28 -1.30 1.86 1.22
CA GLY A 28 -0.92 0.75 0.35
C GLY A 28 -1.56 0.80 -1.03
N LEU A 29 -2.01 1.97 -1.48
CA LEU A 29 -2.69 2.15 -2.76
C LEU A 29 -1.70 2.50 -3.86
N PHE A 30 -1.81 1.82 -5.00
CA PHE A 30 -0.94 1.99 -6.19
C PHE A 30 0.55 1.70 -5.91
N CYS A 31 0.88 1.08 -4.78
CA CYS A 31 2.23 0.64 -4.50
C CYS A 31 2.62 -0.56 -5.37
N ASP A 32 3.74 -0.44 -6.05
CA ASP A 32 4.30 -1.37 -7.04
C ASP A 32 5.69 -1.87 -6.61
N ILE A 33 6.15 -1.52 -5.41
CA ILE A 33 7.40 -2.03 -4.82
C ILE A 33 7.25 -2.22 -3.31
N ALA A 34 7.86 -3.28 -2.78
CA ALA A 34 7.98 -3.57 -1.36
C ALA A 34 9.44 -3.47 -0.92
N ILE A 35 9.70 -2.81 0.20
CA ILE A 35 11.00 -2.73 0.84
C ILE A 35 10.94 -3.58 2.10
N SER A 36 11.70 -4.67 2.13
CA SER A 36 11.78 -5.60 3.25
C SER A 36 12.94 -5.21 4.16
N ALA A 37 12.64 -4.98 5.44
CA ALA A 37 13.63 -4.70 6.48
C ALA A 37 13.38 -5.63 7.68
N GLY A 38 14.22 -6.65 7.83
CA GLY A 38 13.96 -7.74 8.77
C GLY A 38 12.70 -8.52 8.39
N ASN A 39 11.72 -8.60 9.30
CA ASN A 39 10.44 -9.28 9.09
C ASN A 39 9.30 -8.34 8.64
N GLU A 40 9.57 -7.05 8.55
CA GLU A 40 8.58 -6.03 8.16
C GLU A 40 8.71 -5.69 6.67
N GLN A 41 7.57 -5.43 6.02
CA GLN A 41 7.50 -5.01 4.63
C GLN A 41 6.87 -3.61 4.53
N TYR A 42 7.52 -2.73 3.78
CA TYR A 42 7.06 -1.38 3.53
C TYR A 42 6.76 -1.18 2.04
N PHE A 43 5.51 -0.94 1.71
CA PHE A 43 5.11 -0.69 0.32
C PHE A 43 5.46 0.74 -0.11
N ALA A 44 5.84 0.93 -1.37
CA ALA A 44 6.17 2.23 -1.96
C ALA A 44 5.88 2.23 -3.47
N HIS A 45 6.18 3.36 -4.14
CA HIS A 45 6.00 3.57 -5.57
C HIS A 45 7.37 3.63 -6.27
N GLN A 46 7.63 2.79 -7.27
CA GLN A 46 8.87 2.72 -8.05
C GLN A 46 9.20 4.07 -8.65
N VAL A 47 8.19 4.76 -9.21
CA VAL A 47 8.34 6.10 -9.79
C VAL A 47 8.84 7.12 -8.76
N VAL A 48 8.40 7.04 -7.50
CA VAL A 48 8.86 7.94 -6.43
C VAL A 48 10.30 7.64 -6.08
N LEU A 49 10.66 6.36 -5.93
CA LEU A 49 12.04 5.94 -5.64
C LEU A 49 13.02 6.37 -6.75
N ALA A 50 12.67 6.07 -7.99
CA ALA A 50 13.47 6.39 -9.17
C ALA A 50 13.62 7.91 -9.40
N SER A 51 12.59 8.70 -9.07
CA SER A 51 12.66 10.17 -9.20
C SER A 51 13.59 10.83 -8.17
N ARG A 52 13.94 10.11 -7.09
CA ARG A 52 14.62 10.67 -5.91
C ARG A 52 16.03 10.13 -5.69
N SER A 53 16.37 8.98 -6.28
CA SER A 53 17.69 8.38 -6.22
C SER A 53 18.08 7.81 -7.57
N LYS A 54 19.22 8.26 -8.10
CA LYS A 54 19.77 7.73 -9.36
C LYS A 54 20.15 6.25 -9.24
N MET A 55 20.64 5.82 -8.08
CA MET A 55 20.97 4.42 -7.83
C MET A 55 19.72 3.54 -7.86
N LEU A 56 18.63 3.97 -7.21
CA LEU A 56 17.37 3.24 -7.25
C LEU A 56 16.74 3.26 -8.65
N HIS A 57 16.84 4.39 -9.36
CA HIS A 57 16.44 4.48 -10.77
C HIS A 57 17.15 3.45 -11.64
N ASP A 58 18.48 3.42 -11.59
CA ASP A 58 19.28 2.52 -12.42
C ASP A 58 19.04 1.05 -12.04
N HIS A 59 18.83 0.75 -10.75
CA HIS A 59 18.48 -0.58 -10.26
C HIS A 59 17.09 -1.04 -10.71
N ILE A 60 16.06 -0.20 -10.55
CA ILE A 60 14.69 -0.52 -10.98
C ILE A 60 14.66 -0.75 -12.50
N LEU A 61 15.35 0.11 -13.28
CA LEU A 61 15.40 -0.05 -14.73
C LEU A 61 16.27 -1.23 -15.18
N SER A 62 17.35 -1.58 -14.49
CA SER A 62 18.14 -2.78 -14.84
C SER A 62 17.33 -4.05 -14.65
N GLN A 63 16.55 -4.14 -13.57
CA GLN A 63 15.65 -5.28 -13.34
C GLN A 63 14.54 -5.38 -14.38
N SER A 64 14.07 -4.25 -14.93
CA SER A 64 13.10 -4.26 -16.04
C SER A 64 13.68 -4.72 -17.38
N LYS A 65 15.01 -4.60 -17.60
CA LYS A 65 15.69 -4.94 -18.86
C LYS A 65 16.05 -6.42 -19.00
N ASP A 66 16.24 -7.13 -17.89
CA ASP A 66 16.60 -8.56 -17.89
C ASP A 66 15.45 -9.47 -18.38
N GLN A 67 14.27 -8.93 -18.68
CA GLN A 67 13.12 -9.66 -19.26
C GLN A 67 13.00 -9.60 -20.80
N GLY A 68 14.06 -9.21 -21.52
CA GLY A 68 14.23 -9.56 -22.95
C GLY A 68 13.41 -8.77 -23.98
N SER A 69 13.04 -7.51 -23.72
CA SER A 69 12.41 -6.65 -24.75
C SER A 69 13.37 -5.58 -25.30
N PRO A 70 13.44 -5.37 -26.64
CA PRO A 70 14.28 -4.33 -27.23
C PRO A 70 13.66 -2.94 -27.01
N ALA A 71 14.49 -1.94 -26.68
CA ALA A 71 14.06 -0.54 -26.49
C ALA A 71 13.75 0.17 -27.84
N PRO A 72 13.11 1.37 -27.87
CA PRO A 72 12.40 2.11 -26.84
C PRO A 72 10.99 2.54 -27.31
N GLU A 73 9.94 1.75 -27.07
CA GLU A 73 8.55 2.20 -27.25
C GLU A 73 7.72 1.63 -26.09
N LEU A 74 7.26 2.54 -25.22
CA LEU A 74 6.43 2.31 -24.03
C LEU A 74 6.98 1.27 -23.04
N SER A 75 7.66 1.74 -21.99
CA SER A 75 8.13 0.86 -20.91
C SER A 75 6.95 0.13 -20.26
N LEU A 76 7.07 -1.19 -20.14
CA LEU A 76 6.12 -2.08 -19.46
C LEU A 76 5.72 -1.53 -18.06
N PRO A 77 4.48 -1.81 -17.60
CA PRO A 77 4.04 -1.41 -16.26
C PRO A 77 4.98 -1.98 -15.17
N PRO A 78 5.17 -1.26 -14.06
CA PRO A 78 6.05 -1.68 -12.98
C PRO A 78 5.55 -3.01 -12.38
N GLN A 79 6.37 -4.06 -12.49
CA GLN A 79 6.10 -5.34 -11.83
C GLN A 79 6.40 -5.22 -10.33
N PRO A 80 5.62 -5.88 -9.44
CA PRO A 80 5.84 -5.81 -8.00
C PRO A 80 7.27 -6.26 -7.65
N LEU A 81 8.11 -5.30 -7.26
CA LEU A 81 9.52 -5.50 -6.95
C LEU A 81 9.73 -5.59 -5.43
N GLU A 82 10.68 -6.42 -4.96
CA GLU A 82 11.07 -6.47 -3.53
C GLU A 82 12.53 -6.06 -3.36
N ILE A 83 12.80 -5.00 -2.58
CA ILE A 83 14.16 -4.59 -2.19
C ILE A 83 14.39 -5.03 -0.75
N ARG A 84 15.44 -5.82 -0.49
CA ARG A 84 15.84 -6.24 0.87
C ARG A 84 16.97 -5.36 1.39
N LEU A 85 16.78 -4.74 2.55
CA LEU A 85 17.83 -4.04 3.29
C LEU A 85 18.66 -5.08 4.08
N SER A 86 19.99 -4.94 4.05
CA SER A 86 20.99 -5.97 4.41
C SER A 86 20.83 -6.63 5.79
N ALA A 87 21.27 -7.90 5.87
CA ALA A 87 21.13 -8.80 7.02
C ALA A 87 22.10 -8.57 8.20
N ASP A 88 23.05 -7.64 8.11
CA ASP A 88 24.07 -7.39 9.15
C ASP A 88 23.61 -6.42 10.25
N MET A 89 22.40 -5.83 10.12
CA MET A 89 21.82 -4.94 11.12
C MET A 89 20.80 -5.64 12.01
N ALA A 90 20.70 -5.23 13.27
CA ALA A 90 19.63 -5.69 14.14
C ALA A 90 18.27 -5.31 13.52
N ALA A 91 17.31 -6.25 13.49
CA ALA A 91 16.03 -6.08 12.77
C ALA A 91 15.28 -4.78 13.10
N GLN A 92 15.44 -4.27 14.32
CA GLN A 92 14.81 -3.04 14.79
C GLN A 92 15.50 -1.77 14.23
N GLU A 93 16.82 -1.80 14.01
CA GLU A 93 17.56 -0.70 13.38
C GLU A 93 17.26 -0.64 11.88
N ALA A 94 17.21 -1.80 11.21
CA ALA A 94 16.85 -1.88 9.79
C ALA A 94 15.44 -1.33 9.50
N CYS A 95 14.47 -1.59 10.40
CA CYS A 95 13.12 -1.02 10.29
C CYS A 95 13.11 0.51 10.44
N CYS A 96 13.85 1.04 11.41
CA CYS A 96 13.96 2.48 11.62
C CYS A 96 14.60 3.19 10.43
N GLU A 97 15.64 2.60 9.82
CA GLU A 97 16.29 3.16 8.64
C GLU A 97 15.40 3.09 7.39
N ALA A 98 14.66 2.00 7.18
CA ALA A 98 13.71 1.87 6.09
C ALA A 98 12.62 2.97 6.14
N LEU A 99 12.09 3.21 7.34
CA LEU A 99 11.10 4.26 7.57
C LEU A 99 11.67 5.67 7.37
N ALA A 100 12.90 5.92 7.84
CA ALA A 100 13.57 7.20 7.65
C ALA A 100 13.89 7.48 6.18
N LEU A 101 14.32 6.45 5.43
CA LEU A 101 14.54 6.52 3.99
C LEU A 101 13.24 6.87 3.26
N LEU A 102 12.13 6.18 3.58
CA LEU A 102 10.83 6.45 2.97
C LEU A 102 10.32 7.85 3.31
N ASP A 103 10.44 8.31 4.56
CA ASP A 103 10.06 9.68 4.93
C ASP A 103 10.85 10.72 4.08
N ARG A 104 12.14 10.49 3.82
CA ARG A 104 12.96 11.35 2.95
C ARG A 104 12.60 11.28 1.46
N LEU A 105 12.33 10.09 0.94
CA LEU A 105 11.96 9.89 -0.46
C LEU A 105 10.63 10.59 -0.80
N TYR A 106 9.67 10.57 0.13
CA TYR A 106 8.37 11.23 -0.02
C TYR A 106 8.34 12.69 0.48
N GLY A 107 9.50 13.26 0.82
CA GLY A 107 9.66 14.69 1.10
C GLY A 107 9.04 15.17 2.42
N LYS A 108 9.24 14.41 3.50
CA LYS A 108 8.94 14.86 4.85
C LYS A 108 10.17 15.52 5.46
N GLY A 109 10.10 16.84 5.64
CA GLY A 109 11.21 17.65 6.14
C GLY A 109 11.73 17.11 7.47
N GLY A 110 12.99 16.69 7.47
CA GLY A 110 13.73 16.59 8.73
C GLY A 110 13.80 17.98 9.33
N ALA A 111 13.40 18.14 10.59
CA ALA A 111 13.70 19.35 11.34
C ALA A 111 15.19 19.67 11.13
N GLU A 112 15.49 20.91 10.72
CA GLU A 112 16.86 21.40 10.57
C GLU A 112 17.65 21.06 11.84
N GLY A 113 18.52 20.04 11.77
CA GLY A 113 19.28 19.52 12.91
C GLY A 113 19.26 18.00 13.11
N GLY A 114 18.48 17.21 12.36
CA GLY A 114 18.56 15.74 12.43
C GLY A 114 19.70 15.15 11.57
N GLU A 115 20.58 14.34 12.15
CA GLU A 115 21.62 13.60 11.42
C GLU A 115 21.02 12.80 10.25
N ALA A 116 21.65 12.89 9.07
CA ALA A 116 21.26 12.12 7.91
C ALA A 116 21.45 10.62 8.17
N SER A 117 20.42 9.81 7.88
CA SER A 117 20.59 8.35 7.89
C SER A 117 21.67 7.96 6.87
N GLN A 118 22.66 7.17 7.30
CA GLN A 118 23.79 6.70 6.48
C GLN A 118 23.32 6.07 5.17
N LEU A 119 22.17 5.39 5.20
CA LEU A 119 21.57 4.70 4.06
C LEU A 119 21.00 5.67 3.00
N SER A 120 20.45 6.80 3.42
CA SER A 120 19.98 7.84 2.49
C SER A 120 21.12 8.65 1.86
N GLU A 121 22.26 8.74 2.54
CA GLU A 121 23.48 9.36 2.01
C GLU A 121 24.16 8.41 1.01
N ALA A 122 24.20 7.11 1.31
CA ALA A 122 24.68 6.07 0.41
C ALA A 122 23.83 5.95 -0.88
N LEU A 123 22.53 6.23 -0.81
CA LEU A 123 21.61 6.20 -1.96
C LEU A 123 21.51 7.55 -2.71
N GLU A 124 22.30 8.56 -2.32
CA GLU A 124 22.31 9.90 -2.94
C GLU A 124 20.90 10.51 -3.11
N VAL A 125 20.07 10.46 -2.06
CA VAL A 125 18.68 10.95 -2.13
C VAL A 125 18.63 12.47 -2.32
N ALA A 126 17.98 12.93 -3.38
CA ALA A 126 17.89 14.36 -3.74
C ALA A 126 17.00 15.18 -2.77
N SER A 127 17.09 16.53 -2.80
CA SER A 127 16.33 17.46 -1.91
C SER A 127 14.85 17.57 -2.26
N GLU A 128 13.94 17.91 -1.32
CA GLU A 128 12.48 17.92 -1.51
C GLU A 128 11.96 18.64 -2.75
N ALA A 129 12.60 19.75 -3.14
CA ALA A 129 12.26 20.50 -4.36
C ALA A 129 12.47 19.70 -5.67
N SER A 130 13.09 18.52 -5.61
CA SER A 130 13.43 17.69 -6.77
C SER A 130 12.40 16.61 -7.12
N LEU A 131 11.40 16.33 -6.27
CA LEU A 131 10.46 15.22 -6.52
C LEU A 131 9.64 15.46 -7.79
N ALA A 132 8.96 16.60 -7.89
CA ALA A 132 8.13 16.94 -9.05
C ALA A 132 8.95 16.98 -10.35
N LEU A 133 10.15 17.57 -10.31
CA LEU A 133 11.08 17.59 -11.46
C LEU A 133 11.54 16.19 -11.87
N GLY A 134 11.83 15.31 -10.91
CA GLY A 134 12.17 13.92 -11.17
C GLY A 134 11.01 13.15 -11.80
N LEU A 135 9.79 13.30 -11.26
CA LEU A 135 8.57 12.68 -11.79
C LEU A 135 8.26 13.17 -13.22
N GLN A 136 8.41 14.47 -13.49
CA GLN A 136 8.29 15.06 -14.83
C GLN A 136 9.32 14.46 -15.78
N GLY A 137 10.58 14.35 -15.35
CA GLY A 137 11.66 13.78 -16.16
C GLY A 137 11.42 12.32 -16.54
N LEU A 138 10.79 11.53 -15.65
CA LEU A 138 10.38 10.15 -15.94
C LEU A 138 9.18 10.09 -16.89
N GLN A 139 8.15 10.92 -16.65
CA GLN A 139 6.96 10.98 -17.50
C GLN A 139 7.30 11.43 -18.93
N ALA A 140 8.16 12.44 -19.10
CA ALA A 140 8.57 12.93 -20.41
C ALA A 140 9.36 11.89 -21.22
N LYS A 141 10.03 10.94 -20.55
CA LYS A 141 10.72 9.81 -21.17
C LYS A 141 9.84 8.57 -21.31
N GLY A 142 8.60 8.62 -20.81
CA GLY A 142 7.69 7.48 -20.77
C GLY A 142 8.21 6.31 -19.95
N LEU A 143 8.99 6.57 -18.88
CA LEU A 143 9.58 5.55 -18.02
C LEU A 143 8.68 5.27 -16.83
N LEU A 144 8.49 3.98 -16.51
CA LEU A 144 7.64 3.50 -15.39
C LEU A 144 6.16 3.90 -15.49
N CYS A 145 5.72 4.35 -16.67
CA CYS A 145 4.33 4.73 -16.92
C CYS A 145 3.42 3.50 -17.00
N ASP A 146 2.41 3.48 -16.15
CA ASP A 146 1.49 2.35 -15.90
C ASP A 146 0.04 2.67 -16.31
N ILE A 147 -0.19 3.86 -16.88
CA ILE A 147 -1.47 4.30 -17.46
C ILE A 147 -1.26 5.14 -18.73
N LEU A 148 -2.14 4.96 -19.71
CA LEU A 148 -2.24 5.75 -20.93
C LEU A 148 -3.56 6.51 -20.96
N LEU A 149 -3.49 7.84 -21.05
CA LEU A 149 -4.67 8.68 -21.28
C LEU A 149 -4.92 8.75 -22.78
N THR A 150 -6.12 8.36 -23.24
CA THR A 150 -6.43 8.23 -24.67
C THR A 150 -7.50 9.22 -25.13
N VAL A 151 -7.25 9.87 -26.27
CA VAL A 151 -8.21 10.71 -27.03
C VAL A 151 -8.05 10.43 -28.51
N GLY A 152 -9.05 9.78 -29.09
CA GLY A 152 -8.94 9.24 -30.45
C GLY A 152 -7.76 8.28 -30.53
N ASP A 153 -6.86 8.50 -31.49
CA ASP A 153 -5.65 7.68 -31.69
C ASP A 153 -4.42 8.20 -30.93
N ILE A 154 -4.57 9.21 -30.07
CA ILE A 154 -3.47 9.80 -29.31
C ILE A 154 -3.42 9.21 -27.91
N HIS A 155 -2.27 8.64 -27.55
CA HIS A 155 -1.98 8.06 -26.25
C HIS A 155 -0.93 8.89 -25.51
N ILE A 156 -1.23 9.31 -24.27
CA ILE A 156 -0.32 10.09 -23.43
C ILE A 156 0.03 9.27 -22.17
N PRO A 157 1.31 8.90 -21.97
CA PRO A 157 1.73 8.09 -20.83
C PRO A 157 1.77 8.90 -19.53
N ALA A 158 1.36 8.27 -18.44
CA ALA A 158 1.36 8.84 -17.10
C ALA A 158 1.54 7.75 -16.03
N HIS A 159 1.58 8.17 -14.76
CA HIS A 159 1.71 7.31 -13.58
C HIS A 159 0.40 7.31 -12.78
N GLN A 160 -0.20 6.14 -12.52
CA GLN A 160 -1.46 5.98 -11.78
C GLN A 160 -1.36 6.64 -10.41
N ALA A 161 -0.24 6.42 -9.70
CA ALA A 161 0.02 7.02 -8.40
C ALA A 161 0.00 8.55 -8.43
N VAL A 162 0.58 9.18 -9.47
CA VAL A 162 0.62 10.65 -9.62
C VAL A 162 -0.76 11.20 -9.96
N LEU A 163 -1.49 10.55 -10.86
CA LEU A 163 -2.85 10.94 -11.22
C LEU A 163 -3.81 10.82 -10.03
N ALA A 164 -3.73 9.71 -9.29
CA ALA A 164 -4.54 9.46 -8.11
C ALA A 164 -4.20 10.39 -6.94
N ALA A 165 -2.93 10.79 -6.80
CA ALA A 165 -2.50 11.76 -5.80
C ALA A 165 -3.02 13.18 -6.11
N SER A 166 -3.16 13.50 -7.40
CA SER A 166 -3.50 14.84 -7.87
C SER A 166 -5.02 15.08 -7.98
N SER A 167 -5.82 14.02 -8.16
CA SER A 167 -7.29 14.12 -8.20
C SER A 167 -7.96 12.90 -7.58
N SER A 168 -8.89 13.16 -6.66
CA SER A 168 -9.76 12.12 -6.10
C SER A 168 -10.72 11.52 -7.13
N ALA A 169 -11.09 12.28 -8.17
CA ALA A 169 -11.88 11.77 -9.28
C ALA A 169 -11.07 10.80 -10.14
N LEU A 170 -9.82 11.15 -10.50
CA LEU A 170 -8.91 10.22 -11.20
C LEU A 170 -8.62 8.98 -10.36
N LYS A 171 -8.39 9.13 -9.05
CA LYS A 171 -8.23 8.00 -8.13
C LYS A 171 -9.40 7.02 -8.21
N ARG A 172 -10.64 7.51 -8.21
CA ARG A 172 -11.84 6.66 -8.33
C ARG A 172 -11.94 6.02 -9.72
N LEU A 173 -11.75 6.80 -10.78
CA LEU A 173 -11.81 6.29 -12.16
C LEU A 173 -10.82 5.15 -12.41
N ILE A 174 -9.59 5.29 -11.91
CA ILE A 174 -8.55 4.24 -12.04
C ILE A 174 -8.94 3.00 -11.21
N LEU A 175 -9.41 3.18 -9.97
CA LEU A 175 -9.82 2.05 -9.12
C LEU A 175 -11.06 1.31 -9.67
N ASP A 176 -12.02 2.04 -10.23
CA ASP A 176 -13.23 1.45 -10.80
C ASP A 176 -12.94 0.75 -12.13
N GLY A 177 -12.06 1.32 -12.97
CA GLY A 177 -11.57 0.66 -14.18
C GLY A 177 -10.78 -0.62 -13.89
N ALA A 178 -9.95 -0.62 -12.84
CA ALA A 178 -9.24 -1.82 -12.39
C ALA A 178 -10.20 -2.94 -11.95
N LYS A 179 -11.30 -2.60 -11.26
CA LYS A 179 -12.33 -3.59 -10.86
C LYS A 179 -13.05 -4.23 -12.06
N GLN A 180 -13.35 -3.44 -13.09
CA GLN A 180 -14.02 -3.94 -14.31
C GLN A 180 -13.14 -4.92 -15.12
N LEU A 181 -11.81 -4.76 -15.05
CA LEU A 181 -10.85 -5.70 -15.64
C LEU A 181 -10.76 -7.02 -14.86
N CYS A 182 -10.97 -7.00 -13.54
CA CYS A 182 -10.95 -8.22 -12.70
C CYS A 182 -12.20 -9.11 -12.87
N ASP A 183 -13.36 -8.56 -13.26
CA ASP A 183 -14.59 -9.32 -13.51
C ASP A 183 -14.63 -9.98 -14.91
N SER A 184 -13.73 -9.56 -15.79
CA SER A 184 -13.59 -10.09 -17.15
C SER A 184 -12.60 -11.25 -17.13
N SER A 185 -13.07 -12.48 -17.33
CA SER A 185 -12.25 -13.69 -17.45
C SER A 185 -11.29 -13.64 -18.64
N ALA A 186 -10.18 -12.93 -18.45
CA ALA A 186 -9.01 -12.95 -19.30
C ALA A 186 -7.77 -13.09 -18.39
N LYS A 187 -6.98 -14.12 -18.66
CA LYS A 187 -5.61 -14.30 -18.15
C LYS A 187 -4.88 -12.95 -18.17
N MET A 188 -4.24 -12.59 -17.06
CA MET A 188 -3.49 -11.34 -16.85
C MET A 188 -2.85 -10.82 -18.15
N PRO A 189 -3.34 -9.71 -18.72
CA PRO A 189 -2.58 -8.99 -19.71
C PRO A 189 -1.64 -8.03 -18.98
N CYS A 190 -0.36 -8.17 -19.29
CA CYS A 190 0.74 -7.24 -19.04
C CYS A 190 0.56 -5.92 -19.83
N ASN A 191 -0.65 -5.38 -19.91
CA ASN A 191 -0.93 -4.21 -20.73
C ASN A 191 -1.20 -3.01 -19.83
N THR A 192 -0.54 -1.90 -20.16
CA THR A 192 -0.74 -0.58 -19.58
C THR A 192 -2.22 -0.23 -19.53
N PHE A 193 -2.71 0.25 -18.39
CA PHE A 193 -4.12 0.59 -18.21
C PHE A 193 -4.49 1.78 -19.11
N GLU A 194 -5.44 1.60 -20.03
CA GLU A 194 -5.89 2.68 -20.92
C GLU A 194 -7.13 3.37 -20.34
N LEU A 195 -7.06 4.69 -20.18
CA LEU A 195 -8.15 5.52 -19.69
C LEU A 195 -8.59 6.49 -20.80
N GLU A 196 -9.75 6.21 -21.38
CA GLU A 196 -10.37 7.05 -22.41
C GLU A 196 -11.00 8.31 -21.78
N MET A 197 -10.54 9.48 -22.24
CA MET A 197 -11.06 10.77 -21.76
C MET A 197 -12.30 11.16 -22.58
N ARG A 198 -13.47 10.72 -22.10
CA ARG A 198 -14.75 10.92 -22.80
C ARG A 198 -15.09 12.40 -22.93
N GLY A 199 -15.51 12.79 -24.12
CA GLY A 199 -16.05 14.13 -24.38
C GLY A 199 -15.01 15.22 -24.67
N ILE A 200 -13.70 14.92 -24.69
CA ILE A 200 -12.70 15.88 -25.15
C ILE A 200 -12.28 15.58 -26.58
N LYS A 201 -12.08 16.65 -27.36
CA LYS A 201 -11.79 16.56 -28.79
C LYS A 201 -10.31 16.78 -29.10
N HIS A 202 -9.63 17.53 -28.24
CA HIS A 202 -8.25 17.96 -28.47
C HIS A 202 -7.27 17.31 -27.49
N ALA A 203 -6.29 16.57 -28.00
CA ALA A 203 -5.22 16.00 -27.19
C ALA A 203 -4.32 17.05 -26.50
N GLU A 204 -4.29 18.29 -27.00
CA GLU A 204 -3.60 19.41 -26.35
C GLU A 204 -4.18 19.69 -24.95
N ALA A 205 -5.48 19.53 -24.75
CA ALA A 205 -6.11 19.71 -23.45
C ALA A 205 -5.59 18.70 -22.41
N ILE A 206 -5.33 17.45 -22.83
CA ILE A 206 -4.73 16.42 -21.97
C ILE A 206 -3.27 16.71 -21.68
N ARG A 207 -2.51 17.22 -22.65
CA ARG A 207 -1.10 17.61 -22.41
C ARG A 207 -1.01 18.71 -21.36
N VAL A 208 -1.88 19.72 -21.44
CA VAL A 208 -1.97 20.78 -20.41
C VAL A 208 -2.41 20.22 -19.07
N LEU A 209 -3.37 19.27 -19.06
CA LEU A 209 -3.78 18.57 -17.84
C LEU A 209 -2.60 17.81 -17.21
N VAL A 210 -1.87 17.00 -17.98
CA VAL A 210 -0.73 16.23 -17.48
C VAL A 210 0.38 17.16 -16.97
N ASP A 211 0.72 18.21 -17.71
CA ASP A 211 1.67 19.22 -17.26
C ASP A 211 1.24 19.86 -15.92
N PHE A 212 -0.06 20.14 -15.76
CA PHE A 212 -0.61 20.64 -14.49
C PHE A 212 -0.49 19.62 -13.35
N LEU A 213 -0.86 18.35 -13.58
CA LEU A 213 -0.83 17.30 -12.55
C LEU A 213 0.60 16.97 -12.08
N TYR A 214 1.58 17.09 -12.97
CA TYR A 214 2.99 16.90 -12.63
C TYR A 214 3.66 18.18 -12.10
N GLY A 215 2.95 19.31 -12.05
CA GLY A 215 3.46 20.58 -11.54
C GLY A 215 4.48 21.26 -12.46
N SER A 216 4.41 21.04 -13.77
CA SER A 216 5.33 21.65 -14.75
C SER A 216 5.03 23.14 -14.93
N PRO A 217 6.02 24.05 -14.91
CA PRO A 217 5.75 25.48 -15.16
C PRO A 217 5.35 25.79 -16.62
N THR A 218 5.27 24.78 -17.50
CA THR A 218 4.89 24.95 -18.91
C THR A 218 3.38 25.13 -19.10
N TRP A 219 2.53 24.58 -18.25
CA TRP A 219 1.06 24.62 -18.45
C TRP A 219 0.50 26.06 -18.41
N THR A 220 1.17 26.98 -17.70
CA THR A 220 0.77 28.40 -17.61
C THR A 220 1.20 29.23 -18.83
N LYS A 221 2.12 28.73 -19.67
CA LYS A 221 2.69 29.46 -20.83
C LYS A 221 1.97 29.22 -22.15
N HIS A 222 0.99 28.30 -22.18
CA HIS A 222 0.32 27.93 -23.43
C HIS A 222 -0.71 29.00 -23.82
N GLN A 223 -0.55 29.58 -25.02
CA GLN A 223 -1.65 30.27 -25.71
C GLN A 223 -2.60 29.20 -26.26
N VAL A 224 -3.50 28.73 -25.40
CA VAL A 224 -4.45 27.67 -25.71
C VAL A 224 -5.54 28.21 -26.66
N SER A 225 -5.99 27.48 -27.68
CA SER A 225 -7.13 27.88 -28.53
C SER A 225 -8.46 27.92 -27.74
N GLU A 226 -9.53 28.52 -28.30
CA GLU A 226 -10.83 28.59 -27.61
C GLU A 226 -11.43 27.19 -27.42
N GLU A 227 -11.34 26.35 -28.44
CA GLU A 227 -11.85 24.97 -28.42
C GLU A 227 -11.08 24.10 -27.42
N VAL A 228 -9.76 24.24 -27.34
CA VAL A 228 -8.93 23.52 -26.35
C VAL A 228 -9.21 24.06 -24.94
N CYS A 229 -9.45 25.36 -24.77
CA CYS A 229 -9.82 25.93 -23.48
C CYS A 229 -11.16 25.40 -22.96
N ALA A 230 -12.13 25.16 -23.85
CA ALA A 230 -13.41 24.53 -23.50
C ALA A 230 -13.20 23.08 -23.04
N ASP A 231 -12.37 22.30 -23.74
CA ASP A 231 -12.01 20.94 -23.35
C ASP A 231 -11.28 20.92 -21.98
N ILE A 232 -10.37 21.87 -21.72
CA ILE A 232 -9.69 22.01 -20.42
C ILE A 232 -10.69 22.36 -19.30
N LEU A 233 -11.64 23.26 -19.55
CA LEU A 233 -12.69 23.58 -18.58
C LEU A 233 -13.56 22.36 -18.25
N HIS A 234 -13.93 21.59 -19.27
CA HIS A 234 -14.65 20.34 -19.09
C HIS A 234 -13.85 19.37 -18.20
N LEU A 235 -12.60 19.10 -18.56
CA LEU A 235 -11.67 18.25 -17.78
C LEU A 235 -11.49 18.73 -16.35
N ALA A 236 -11.27 20.03 -16.15
CA ALA A 236 -11.04 20.58 -14.82
C ALA A 236 -12.28 20.47 -13.92
N SER A 237 -13.48 20.60 -14.49
CA SER A 237 -14.73 20.41 -13.75
C SER A 237 -14.98 18.93 -13.40
N GLU A 238 -14.81 18.03 -14.36
CA GLU A 238 -15.06 16.60 -14.22
C GLU A 238 -14.06 15.95 -13.25
N LEU A 239 -12.79 16.33 -13.37
CA LEU A 239 -11.69 15.82 -12.53
C LEU A 239 -11.54 16.59 -11.21
N ARG A 240 -12.40 17.58 -10.94
CA ARG A 240 -12.40 18.42 -9.73
C ARG A 240 -11.05 19.10 -9.44
N LEU A 241 -10.52 19.79 -10.44
CA LEU A 241 -9.23 20.51 -10.41
C LEU A 241 -9.47 22.04 -10.38
N PRO A 242 -9.76 22.64 -9.21
CA PRO A 242 -10.23 24.03 -9.12
C PRO A 242 -9.20 25.05 -9.62
N LYS A 243 -7.90 24.81 -9.40
CA LYS A 243 -6.85 25.72 -9.88
C LYS A 243 -6.73 25.74 -11.41
N LEU A 244 -6.83 24.57 -12.04
CA LEU A 244 -6.83 24.46 -13.50
C LEU A 244 -8.09 25.10 -14.09
N GLN A 245 -9.23 24.94 -13.42
CA GLN A 245 -10.50 25.56 -13.80
C GLN A 245 -10.43 27.09 -13.72
N GLU A 246 -9.89 27.64 -12.64
CA GLU A 246 -9.70 29.08 -12.48
C GLU A 246 -8.80 29.66 -13.57
N GLN A 247 -7.66 29.01 -13.86
CA GLN A 247 -6.76 29.44 -14.91
C GLN A 247 -7.41 29.40 -16.30
N ALA A 248 -8.17 28.34 -16.60
CA ALA A 248 -8.86 28.22 -17.89
C ALA A 248 -9.96 29.29 -18.05
N LEU A 249 -10.66 29.65 -16.96
CA LEU A 249 -11.60 30.79 -16.96
C LEU A 249 -10.87 32.11 -17.21
N GLN A 250 -9.66 32.30 -16.68
CA GLN A 250 -8.84 33.48 -16.95
C GLN A 250 -8.42 33.55 -18.42
N TRP A 251 -8.03 32.43 -19.04
CA TRP A 251 -7.72 32.38 -20.48
C TRP A 251 -8.91 32.70 -21.38
N SER A 252 -10.14 32.41 -20.93
CA SER A 252 -11.37 32.80 -21.62
C SER A 252 -11.64 34.31 -21.47
N ARG A 253 -11.43 34.86 -20.26
CA ARG A 253 -11.63 36.29 -19.96
C ARG A 253 -10.61 37.23 -20.62
N SER A 254 -9.36 36.82 -20.72
CA SER A 254 -8.31 37.63 -21.36
C SER A 254 -8.49 37.77 -22.87
N ARG A 255 -9.34 36.93 -23.48
CA ARG A 255 -9.71 37.01 -24.90
C ARG A 255 -10.92 37.89 -25.17
N THR A 256 -11.90 37.88 -24.26
CA THR A 256 -13.10 38.72 -24.38
C THR A 256 -12.82 40.22 -24.18
N SER A 257 -11.66 40.59 -23.63
CA SER A 257 -11.20 41.99 -23.57
C SER A 257 -10.54 42.51 -24.84
N SER A 258 -10.37 41.67 -25.89
CA SER A 258 -9.76 42.06 -27.17
C SER A 258 -10.76 42.49 -28.27
N THR A 259 -12.06 42.51 -27.98
CA THR A 259 -13.10 43.06 -28.88
C THR A 259 -13.77 44.28 -28.23
N PRO A 260 -13.78 45.47 -28.89
CA PRO A 260 -14.39 46.67 -28.32
C PRO A 260 -15.90 46.69 -28.55
N GLY A 261 -16.65 46.90 -27.46
CA GLY A 261 -18.01 47.43 -27.49
C GLY A 261 -19.08 46.47 -26.98
N GLU A 262 -19.52 46.65 -25.74
CA GLU A 262 -20.83 47.23 -25.43
C GLU A 262 -20.99 47.41 -23.91
N GLU A 263 -21.30 48.64 -23.51
CA GLU A 263 -21.54 49.07 -22.14
C GLU A 263 -23.02 48.91 -21.73
N ALA A 264 -23.20 48.49 -20.45
CA ALA A 264 -24.20 48.95 -19.47
C ALA A 264 -25.68 48.49 -19.63
N PRO A 265 -26.57 48.66 -18.60
CA PRO A 265 -26.34 49.26 -17.27
C PRO A 265 -26.91 48.52 -16.03
N LEU A 266 -26.25 48.80 -14.89
CA LEU A 266 -26.76 49.17 -13.55
C LEU A 266 -28.20 48.86 -13.11
N GLU A 267 -28.34 48.34 -11.90
CA GLU A 267 -29.29 48.85 -10.89
C GLU A 267 -28.78 48.60 -9.46
N ALA A 268 -28.97 49.61 -8.61
CA ALA A 268 -28.56 49.67 -7.20
C ALA A 268 -29.80 49.88 -6.33
N GLN A 269 -29.79 49.43 -5.06
CA GLN A 269 -30.55 50.05 -3.97
C GLN A 269 -30.07 49.66 -2.56
N GLU A 270 -29.92 50.71 -1.75
CA GLU A 270 -29.72 50.90 -0.29
C GLU A 270 -30.85 50.25 0.57
N ALA A 271 -30.91 50.13 1.91
CA ALA A 271 -30.10 50.36 3.14
C ALA A 271 -30.95 49.85 4.36
N GLU A 272 -30.36 49.89 5.58
CA GLU A 272 -30.97 50.06 6.94
C GLU A 272 -30.84 48.92 8.01
N ASP A 273 -30.06 49.21 9.07
CA ASP A 273 -30.18 48.79 10.49
C ASP A 273 -31.22 49.70 11.23
N PRO A 274 -31.68 49.55 12.53
CA PRO A 274 -31.10 48.89 13.75
C PRO A 274 -32.21 48.30 14.71
N PRO A 275 -32.18 48.30 16.08
CA PRO A 275 -31.11 48.35 17.11
C PRO A 275 -31.20 47.27 18.24
N ALA A 276 -30.22 47.32 19.16
CA ALA A 276 -29.98 46.47 20.33
C ALA A 276 -30.86 46.72 21.58
N SER A 277 -30.91 45.73 22.50
CA SER A 277 -31.15 45.94 23.94
C SER A 277 -30.49 44.85 24.82
N THR A 278 -29.93 45.31 25.94
CA THR A 278 -29.11 44.68 26.99
C THR A 278 -29.87 43.75 27.98
N PRO A 279 -29.15 42.96 28.82
CA PRO A 279 -29.70 41.86 29.61
C PRO A 279 -30.06 42.20 31.07
N VAL A 280 -30.90 41.37 31.70
CA VAL A 280 -31.31 41.43 33.12
C VAL A 280 -30.77 40.20 33.88
N GLU A 281 -30.34 40.44 35.12
CA GLU A 281 -29.57 39.58 36.02
C GLU A 281 -30.41 38.97 37.19
N LEU A 282 -29.90 37.86 37.76
CA LEU A 282 -30.02 37.32 39.15
C LEU A 282 -31.27 36.48 39.59
N PRO A 283 -31.17 35.62 40.65
CA PRO A 283 -30.00 35.08 41.37
C PRO A 283 -30.00 33.53 41.64
N GLU A 284 -28.85 33.08 42.18
CA GLU A 284 -28.47 31.74 42.64
C GLU A 284 -29.20 31.23 43.90
N SER A 285 -29.12 29.90 44.12
CA SER A 285 -29.17 29.30 45.47
C SER A 285 -28.32 28.02 45.54
N GLN A 286 -27.26 28.05 46.36
CA GLN A 286 -26.51 26.86 46.85
C GLN A 286 -27.06 26.41 48.21
N PRO A 287 -26.74 25.18 48.66
CA PRO A 287 -26.56 24.94 50.09
C PRO A 287 -25.16 24.41 50.44
N GLU A 288 -24.81 24.73 51.68
CA GLU A 288 -23.53 24.67 52.39
C GLU A 288 -22.99 23.25 52.64
N ALA A 289 -21.66 23.14 52.79
CA ALA A 289 -21.00 22.01 53.44
C ALA A 289 -19.89 22.48 54.40
N GLU A 290 -19.84 21.83 55.56
CA GLU A 290 -19.03 22.11 56.74
C GLU A 290 -17.52 21.85 56.56
N ALA A 291 -16.74 22.50 57.45
CA ALA A 291 -15.30 22.74 57.37
C ALA A 291 -14.39 21.54 57.74
N VAL A 292 -13.26 21.41 57.03
CA VAL A 292 -12.09 20.58 57.35
C VAL A 292 -10.80 21.43 57.23
N HIS A 293 -9.81 21.11 58.07
CA HIS A 293 -8.57 21.83 58.46
C HIS A 293 -7.70 22.44 57.32
N PRO A 294 -6.95 23.55 57.56
CA PRO A 294 -6.52 24.48 56.50
C PRO A 294 -5.38 24.04 55.57
N ASP A 295 -4.53 23.08 55.96
CA ASP A 295 -3.28 22.82 55.21
C ASP A 295 -3.39 21.70 54.15
N GLN A 296 -4.59 21.12 53.96
CA GLN A 296 -4.87 20.17 52.87
C GLN A 296 -5.93 20.71 51.88
N LEU A 297 -6.41 21.95 52.10
CA LEU A 297 -7.48 22.56 51.31
C LEU A 297 -6.97 23.36 50.10
N GLU A 298 -5.73 23.88 50.13
CA GLU A 298 -5.17 24.64 49.00
C GLU A 298 -4.87 23.74 47.79
N CYS A 299 -4.26 22.57 48.00
CA CYS A 299 -3.94 21.65 46.90
C CYS A 299 -5.19 20.99 46.28
N HIS A 300 -6.26 20.78 47.06
CA HIS A 300 -7.52 20.22 46.54
C HIS A 300 -8.45 21.25 45.91
N LYS A 301 -8.46 22.51 46.38
CA LYS A 301 -9.22 23.60 45.73
C LYS A 301 -8.61 24.03 44.40
N GLU A 302 -7.29 24.10 44.29
CA GLU A 302 -6.62 24.39 43.02
C GLU A 302 -6.89 23.30 41.96
N LEU A 303 -7.00 22.03 42.36
CA LEU A 303 -7.34 20.93 41.46
C LEU A 303 -8.84 20.90 41.08
N GLU A 304 -9.76 21.25 41.99
CA GLU A 304 -11.20 21.32 41.68
C GLU A 304 -11.57 22.58 40.87
N GLU A 305 -10.96 23.73 41.14
CA GLU A 305 -11.14 24.95 40.35
C GLU A 305 -10.54 24.79 38.95
N CYS A 306 -9.36 24.16 38.84
CA CYS A 306 -8.77 23.80 37.54
C CYS A 306 -9.66 22.77 36.80
N GLY A 307 -10.26 21.80 37.49
CA GLY A 307 -11.19 20.82 36.90
C GLY A 307 -12.47 21.42 36.30
N GLN A 308 -13.03 22.50 36.88
CA GLN A 308 -14.18 23.21 36.30
C GLN A 308 -13.77 24.11 35.11
N PHE A 309 -12.54 24.63 35.15
CA PHE A 309 -11.94 25.51 34.13
C PHE A 309 -11.82 24.83 32.76
N TRP A 310 -11.54 23.51 32.71
CA TRP A 310 -11.38 22.72 31.47
C TRP A 310 -12.61 21.86 31.12
N SER A 311 -13.80 22.24 31.60
CA SER A 311 -15.02 21.45 31.38
C SER A 311 -15.50 21.50 29.91
N MET A 312 -15.48 20.33 29.26
CA MET A 312 -16.01 20.09 27.91
C MET A 312 -17.41 20.70 27.73
N LYS A 313 -17.62 21.46 26.64
CA LYS A 313 -18.96 21.92 26.26
C LYS A 313 -19.75 20.71 25.79
N CYS A 314 -20.97 20.53 26.31
CA CYS A 314 -21.82 19.44 25.87
C CYS A 314 -23.18 19.94 25.36
N VAL A 315 -23.63 19.36 24.25
CA VAL A 315 -24.88 19.73 23.58
C VAL A 315 -25.88 18.57 23.64
N ARG A 316 -27.17 18.88 23.73
CA ARG A 316 -28.26 17.89 23.62
C ARG A 316 -28.94 18.00 22.26
N PHE A 317 -29.37 16.89 21.70
CA PHE A 317 -29.94 16.81 20.34
C PHE A 317 -31.14 17.75 20.11
N ASN A 318 -32.07 17.81 21.06
CA ASN A 318 -33.26 18.70 20.98
C ASN A 318 -33.01 20.13 21.47
N SER A 319 -31.76 20.51 21.75
CA SER A 319 -31.44 21.87 22.20
C SER A 319 -31.58 22.85 21.04
N THR A 320 -32.28 23.96 21.28
CA THR A 320 -32.36 25.12 20.37
C THR A 320 -31.21 26.10 20.55
N ALA A 321 -30.36 25.90 21.58
CA ALA A 321 -29.17 26.71 21.76
C ALA A 321 -28.19 26.51 20.60
N PRO A 322 -27.54 27.58 20.09
CA PRO A 322 -26.58 27.49 19.00
C PRO A 322 -25.40 26.59 19.37
N ILE A 323 -24.89 25.84 18.41
CA ILE A 323 -23.73 24.96 18.63
C ILE A 323 -22.48 25.79 18.99
N PRO A 324 -21.57 25.26 19.82
CA PRO A 324 -20.36 25.97 20.18
C PRO A 324 -19.45 26.24 18.97
N MET A 325 -19.28 27.51 18.59
CA MET A 325 -18.40 27.91 17.49
C MET A 325 -16.95 28.14 17.91
N GLN A 326 -16.72 28.42 19.19
CA GLN A 326 -15.41 28.71 19.77
C GLN A 326 -15.26 28.01 21.13
N PRO A 327 -14.02 27.76 21.61
CA PRO A 327 -13.79 27.28 22.96
C PRO A 327 -14.35 28.26 24.03
N LYS A 328 -14.48 27.83 25.29
CA LYS A 328 -14.99 28.71 26.37
C LYS A 328 -14.08 29.92 26.63
N MET A 329 -12.81 29.82 26.27
CA MET A 329 -11.79 30.85 26.46
C MET A 329 -11.40 31.43 25.09
N GLY A 330 -11.14 32.74 25.01
CA GLY A 330 -10.65 33.35 23.78
C GLY A 330 -9.30 32.73 23.38
N ALA A 331 -9.06 32.50 22.09
CA ALA A 331 -7.84 31.84 21.61
C ALA A 331 -6.54 32.52 22.10
N LYS A 332 -6.57 33.82 22.37
CA LYS A 332 -5.46 34.60 22.93
C LYS A 332 -5.26 34.36 24.43
N GLU A 333 -6.34 34.37 25.22
CA GLU A 333 -6.30 34.08 26.66
C GLU A 333 -5.90 32.62 26.91
N ALA A 334 -6.35 31.71 26.05
CA ALA A 334 -5.95 30.31 26.05
C ALA A 334 -4.46 30.14 25.71
N ALA A 335 -3.91 30.92 24.78
CA ALA A 335 -2.50 30.88 24.43
C ALA A 335 -1.59 31.52 25.49
N GLU A 336 -2.02 32.61 26.13
CA GLU A 336 -1.27 33.27 27.20
C GLU A 336 -1.28 32.43 28.49
N HIS A 337 -2.42 31.87 28.88
CA HIS A 337 -2.50 30.98 30.04
C HIS A 337 -1.90 29.59 29.76
N ALA A 338 -1.94 29.11 28.50
CA ALA A 338 -1.24 27.89 28.12
C ALA A 338 0.28 28.08 28.07
N GLY A 339 0.77 29.28 27.77
CA GLY A 339 2.21 29.59 27.74
C GLY A 339 2.92 29.39 29.08
N GLU A 340 2.22 29.53 30.21
CA GLU A 340 2.79 29.34 31.55
C GLU A 340 2.69 27.89 32.06
N ILE A 341 1.81 27.04 31.49
CA ILE A 341 1.52 25.69 32.03
C ILE A 341 1.87 24.57 31.03
N TYR A 342 1.93 24.83 29.73
CA TYR A 342 2.09 23.79 28.71
C TYR A 342 3.52 23.70 28.18
N CYS A 343 3.98 22.45 28.03
CA CYS A 343 5.25 22.20 27.36
C CYS A 343 5.08 22.39 25.84
N ARG A 344 6.17 22.74 25.13
CA ARG A 344 6.19 22.95 23.66
C ARG A 344 5.58 21.78 22.85
N GLN A 345 5.47 20.59 23.45
CA GLN A 345 4.90 19.39 22.84
C GLN A 345 3.36 19.40 22.78
N ASP A 346 2.68 20.12 23.67
CA ASP A 346 1.21 20.15 23.73
C ASP A 346 0.59 21.03 22.62
N GLY A 347 1.32 22.06 22.17
CA GLY A 347 0.91 22.88 21.02
C GLY A 347 0.90 22.10 19.70
N ALA A 348 1.95 21.32 19.45
CA ALA A 348 2.02 20.45 18.27
C ALA A 348 0.93 19.36 18.29
N PHE A 349 0.61 18.84 19.49
CA PHE A 349 -0.48 17.87 19.66
C PHE A 349 -1.85 18.51 19.41
N LEU A 350 -2.06 19.75 19.88
CA LEU A 350 -3.30 20.49 19.65
C LEU A 350 -3.50 20.80 18.15
N GLU A 351 -2.47 21.25 17.45
CA GLU A 351 -2.53 21.46 15.99
C GLU A 351 -2.90 20.17 15.25
N ARG A 352 -2.35 19.03 15.68
CA ARG A 352 -2.68 17.74 15.07
C ARG A 352 -4.11 17.30 15.38
N LEU A 353 -4.60 17.54 16.60
CA LEU A 353 -6.01 17.34 16.93
C LEU A 353 -6.92 18.20 16.06
N VAL A 354 -6.58 19.48 15.84
CA VAL A 354 -7.33 20.36 14.94
C VAL A 354 -7.39 19.76 13.53
N GLN A 355 -6.26 19.31 12.98
CA GLN A 355 -6.22 18.66 11.66
C GLN A 355 -7.13 17.42 11.60
N LEU A 356 -7.12 16.56 12.62
CA LEU A 356 -7.98 15.36 12.67
C LEU A 356 -9.47 15.70 12.65
N PHE A 357 -9.88 16.74 13.38
CA PHE A 357 -11.27 17.20 13.37
C PHE A 357 -11.66 17.92 12.07
N TRP A 358 -10.69 18.44 11.31
CA TRP A 358 -10.91 18.98 9.96
C TRP A 358 -11.03 17.88 8.90
N GLU A 359 -10.26 16.81 9.01
CA GLU A 359 -10.36 15.63 8.14
C GLU A 359 -11.66 14.88 8.38
N ARG A 360 -12.07 14.75 9.64
CA ARG A 360 -13.33 14.10 10.04
C ARG A 360 -13.96 14.83 11.23
N PRO A 361 -15.18 15.37 11.08
CA PRO A 361 -15.74 16.29 12.08
C PRO A 361 -16.22 15.63 13.37
N VAL A 362 -16.43 14.29 13.40
CA VAL A 362 -16.95 13.57 14.56
C VAL A 362 -16.09 12.37 14.93
N TRP A 363 -15.84 12.19 16.22
CA TRP A 363 -15.04 11.09 16.74
C TRP A 363 -15.57 10.56 18.08
N LEU A 364 -15.48 9.24 18.29
CA LEU A 364 -15.62 8.63 19.63
C LEU A 364 -14.28 8.67 20.38
N GLU A 365 -14.30 8.68 21.72
CA GLU A 365 -13.08 8.62 22.54
C GLU A 365 -12.22 7.40 22.20
N SER A 366 -12.85 6.25 21.98
CA SER A 366 -12.19 5.01 21.56
C SER A 366 -11.52 5.15 20.19
N GLY A 367 -12.19 5.82 19.25
CA GLY A 367 -11.65 6.12 17.92
C GLY A 367 -10.44 7.07 17.96
N LEU A 368 -10.49 8.12 18.79
CA LEU A 368 -9.35 9.03 18.98
C LEU A 368 -8.15 8.32 19.61
N LYS A 369 -8.39 7.40 20.55
CA LYS A 369 -7.32 6.59 21.18
C LYS A 369 -6.72 5.56 20.23
N ALA A 370 -7.52 5.03 19.31
CA ALA A 370 -7.07 4.07 18.31
C ALA A 370 -6.42 4.74 17.08
N ALA A 371 -6.60 6.05 16.90
CA ALA A 371 -6.03 6.78 15.77
C ALA A 371 -4.49 6.66 15.81
N PRO A 372 -3.84 6.09 14.77
CA PRO A 372 -2.41 5.78 14.78
C PRO A 372 -1.53 7.02 14.92
N VAL A 373 -2.06 8.17 14.50
CA VAL A 373 -1.47 9.51 14.67
C VAL A 373 -1.33 9.89 16.14
N LEU A 374 -2.31 9.56 16.98
CA LEU A 374 -2.37 9.93 18.40
C LEU A 374 -1.79 8.84 19.30
N ALA A 375 -1.87 7.57 18.90
CA ALA A 375 -1.41 6.40 19.67
C ALA A 375 0.07 6.46 20.13
N LYS A 376 0.93 7.17 19.39
CA LYS A 376 2.36 7.31 19.71
C LYS A 376 2.69 8.41 20.74
N LEU A 377 1.77 9.35 21.00
CA LEU A 377 1.97 10.52 21.87
C LEU A 377 1.08 10.47 23.13
N MET A 378 0.44 9.34 23.38
CA MET A 378 -0.77 9.27 24.19
C MET A 378 -0.53 9.22 25.70
N ASP A 379 -1.03 10.26 26.37
CA ASP A 379 -1.48 10.22 27.76
C ASP A 379 -2.98 10.57 27.75
N ALA A 380 -3.83 9.70 28.30
CA ALA A 380 -5.29 9.86 28.26
C ALA A 380 -5.76 11.15 28.95
N ASP A 381 -4.99 11.62 29.92
CA ASP A 381 -5.27 12.85 30.65
C ASP A 381 -4.85 14.10 29.87
N ARG A 382 -3.87 14.00 28.95
CA ARG A 382 -3.55 15.08 28.00
C ARG A 382 -4.66 15.26 26.97
N LEU A 383 -5.17 14.16 26.42
CA LEU A 383 -6.27 14.21 25.44
C LEU A 383 -7.51 14.89 26.04
N ARG A 384 -7.94 14.48 27.23
CA ARG A 384 -9.13 15.05 27.90
C ARG A 384 -8.99 16.54 28.22
N ARG A 385 -7.77 17.00 28.53
CA ARG A 385 -7.48 18.42 28.78
C ARG A 385 -7.51 19.28 27.53
N LEU A 386 -7.07 18.75 26.39
CA LEU A 386 -6.93 19.52 25.14
C LEU A 386 -8.18 19.47 24.24
N LEU A 387 -9.01 18.43 24.39
CA LEU A 387 -10.21 18.25 23.58
C LEU A 387 -11.22 19.42 23.63
N PRO A 388 -11.47 20.09 24.77
CA PRO A 388 -12.38 21.24 24.86
C PRO A 388 -12.01 22.43 23.97
N PHE A 389 -10.78 22.49 23.45
CA PHE A 389 -10.31 23.54 22.54
C PHE A 389 -10.71 23.33 21.08
N VAL A 390 -11.00 22.08 20.71
CA VAL A 390 -11.19 21.68 19.31
C VAL A 390 -12.61 21.15 19.06
N ALA A 391 -13.24 20.60 20.09
CA ALA A 391 -14.50 19.90 19.98
C ALA A 391 -15.47 20.19 21.13
N TYR A 392 -16.75 19.89 20.89
CA TYR A 392 -17.80 19.77 21.90
C TYR A 392 -18.36 18.34 21.90
N GLN A 393 -19.01 17.91 22.97
CA GLN A 393 -19.53 16.54 23.09
C GLN A 393 -21.06 16.48 23.01
N TRP A 394 -21.59 15.50 22.28
CA TRP A 394 -23.03 15.20 22.30
C TRP A 394 -23.40 14.38 23.54
N LYS A 395 -24.38 14.85 24.33
CA LYS A 395 -24.87 14.11 25.51
C LYS A 395 -25.84 12.99 25.15
N ASP A 396 -26.64 13.21 24.11
CA ASP A 396 -27.71 12.31 23.69
C ASP A 396 -27.95 12.40 22.18
N GLY A 397 -28.83 11.52 21.69
CA GLY A 397 -29.17 11.46 20.28
C GLY A 397 -28.26 10.52 19.47
N PRO A 398 -28.28 10.64 18.14
CA PRO A 398 -27.60 9.70 17.24
C PRO A 398 -26.07 9.76 17.26
N TRP A 399 -25.49 10.84 17.81
CA TRP A 399 -24.04 11.01 17.98
C TRP A 399 -23.61 10.98 19.45
N GLN A 400 -24.41 10.38 20.34
CA GLN A 400 -24.15 10.41 21.77
C GLN A 400 -22.72 9.97 22.14
N GLN A 401 -22.14 10.68 23.11
CA GLN A 401 -20.77 10.53 23.60
C GLN A 401 -19.67 10.83 22.57
N ALA A 402 -20.01 11.07 21.30
CA ALA A 402 -19.05 11.52 20.31
C ALA A 402 -18.71 13.00 20.48
N TYR A 403 -17.47 13.33 20.12
CA TYR A 403 -16.94 14.68 20.06
C TYR A 403 -17.10 15.19 18.63
N ALA A 404 -17.73 16.34 18.48
CA ALA A 404 -17.92 17.02 17.22
C ALA A 404 -17.07 18.29 17.18
N ARG A 405 -16.50 18.61 16.01
CA ARG A 405 -15.73 19.83 15.77
C ARG A 405 -16.55 21.07 16.12
N LEU A 406 -15.91 22.05 16.77
CA LEU A 406 -16.54 23.36 17.03
C LEU A 406 -17.05 24.00 15.72
N GLY A 407 -18.28 24.52 15.75
CA GLY A 407 -18.91 25.15 14.59
C GLY A 407 -19.51 24.20 13.55
N TRP A 408 -19.47 22.89 13.75
CA TRP A 408 -20.09 21.91 12.85
C TRP A 408 -21.32 21.24 13.49
N ASP A 409 -22.47 21.25 12.81
CA ASP A 409 -23.73 20.64 13.27
C ASP A 409 -24.11 19.43 12.38
N PRO A 410 -24.08 18.20 12.90
CA PRO A 410 -24.50 17.00 12.16
C PRO A 410 -25.97 17.04 11.72
N ARG A 411 -26.82 17.89 12.30
CA ARG A 411 -28.25 17.99 11.94
C ARG A 411 -28.45 18.73 10.61
N GLU A 412 -27.49 19.56 10.20
CA GLU A 412 -27.60 20.41 9.01
C GLU A 412 -27.06 19.73 7.75
N GLU A 413 -26.11 18.79 7.89
CA GLU A 413 -25.41 18.13 6.79
C GLU A 413 -25.64 16.61 6.79
N PRO A 414 -26.76 16.10 6.23
CA PRO A 414 -27.12 14.69 6.31
C PRO A 414 -26.16 13.75 5.57
N GLU A 415 -25.53 14.19 4.48
CA GLU A 415 -24.67 13.35 3.63
C GLU A 415 -23.45 12.85 4.40
N ASP A 416 -22.73 13.76 5.05
CA ASP A 416 -21.54 13.45 5.83
C ASP A 416 -21.90 12.92 7.23
N ALA A 417 -22.96 13.43 7.84
CA ALA A 417 -23.31 13.08 9.21
C ALA A 417 -23.88 11.66 9.36
N LEU A 418 -24.51 11.10 8.32
CA LEU A 418 -25.12 9.76 8.35
C LEU A 418 -24.07 8.66 8.59
N GLN A 419 -22.94 8.70 7.88
CA GLN A 419 -21.85 7.73 8.06
C GLN A 419 -21.16 7.87 9.43
N LEU A 420 -21.21 9.07 10.01
CA LEU A 420 -20.62 9.41 11.30
C LEU A 420 -21.56 9.14 12.50
N GLN A 421 -22.77 8.62 12.26
CA GLN A 421 -23.70 8.27 13.33
C GLN A 421 -23.16 7.15 14.22
N VAL A 422 -23.52 7.21 15.50
CA VAL A 422 -23.13 6.25 16.53
C VAL A 422 -24.27 5.27 16.79
N ILE A 423 -23.99 3.98 16.61
CA ILE A 423 -24.88 2.88 16.95
C ILE A 423 -24.55 2.35 18.34
N VAL A 424 -25.58 2.22 19.16
CA VAL A 424 -25.50 1.53 20.45
C VAL A 424 -25.79 0.06 20.24
N PHE A 425 -24.76 -0.77 20.30
CA PHE A 425 -24.95 -2.21 20.30
C PHE A 425 -25.12 -2.72 21.73
N LYS A 426 -26.22 -3.42 21.97
CA LYS A 426 -26.48 -4.11 23.23
C LYS A 426 -26.32 -5.60 23.04
N ASP A 427 -25.32 -6.16 23.69
CA ASP A 427 -25.05 -7.58 23.57
C ASP A 427 -25.90 -8.39 24.56
N THR A 428 -26.73 -9.28 24.02
CA THR A 428 -27.68 -10.13 24.75
C THR A 428 -27.00 -11.25 25.55
N THR A 429 -25.74 -11.56 25.25
CA THR A 429 -25.01 -12.65 25.90
C THR A 429 -24.50 -12.32 27.30
N PHE A 430 -24.44 -11.03 27.68
CA PHE A 430 -24.01 -10.60 29.00
C PHE A 430 -25.16 -10.57 30.01
N PRO A 431 -24.97 -11.12 31.23
CA PRO A 431 -26.01 -11.13 32.26
C PRO A 431 -26.33 -9.70 32.74
N ALA A 432 -27.58 -9.48 33.16
CA ALA A 432 -28.06 -8.14 33.50
C ALA A 432 -27.39 -7.50 34.74
N LYS A 433 -26.73 -8.31 35.58
CA LYS A 433 -25.92 -7.89 36.73
C LYS A 433 -24.59 -8.66 36.70
N GLY A 434 -23.54 -8.01 36.22
CA GLY A 434 -22.17 -8.52 36.22
C GLY A 434 -21.18 -7.35 36.25
N ARG A 435 -20.08 -7.51 36.99
CA ARG A 435 -19.03 -6.48 37.10
C ARG A 435 -18.21 -6.50 35.81
N GLU A 436 -18.35 -5.45 34.99
CA GLU A 436 -17.60 -5.29 33.75
C GLU A 436 -16.10 -5.13 34.06
N SER A 437 -15.24 -5.82 33.31
CA SER A 437 -13.79 -5.76 33.49
C SER A 437 -13.24 -4.47 32.86
N PRO A 438 -12.49 -3.64 33.60
CA PRO A 438 -12.10 -2.31 33.12
C PRO A 438 -10.94 -2.26 32.11
N GLU A 439 -10.22 -3.37 31.85
CA GLU A 439 -8.87 -3.32 31.25
C GLU A 439 -8.75 -3.79 29.78
N VAL A 440 -9.85 -4.09 29.07
CA VAL A 440 -9.76 -4.53 27.68
C VAL A 440 -10.06 -3.36 26.74
N SER A 441 -9.06 -2.97 25.92
CA SER A 441 -9.23 -2.02 24.81
C SER A 441 -10.44 -2.42 23.98
N GLU A 442 -11.40 -1.51 23.86
CA GLU A 442 -12.59 -1.72 23.03
C GLU A 442 -12.16 -1.81 21.56
N ASP A 443 -12.70 -2.80 20.86
CA ASP A 443 -12.53 -2.91 19.42
C ASP A 443 -13.50 -1.95 18.75
N ILE A 444 -12.98 -1.05 17.93
CA ILE A 444 -13.77 -0.03 17.23
C ILE A 444 -14.32 -0.53 15.89
N TYR A 445 -13.76 -1.60 15.34
CA TYR A 445 -14.08 -2.10 13.99
C TYR A 445 -15.12 -3.24 13.98
N PHE A 446 -15.53 -3.70 15.17
CA PHE A 446 -16.39 -4.88 15.35
C PHE A 446 -15.76 -6.20 14.82
N SER A 447 -14.43 -6.27 14.67
CA SER A 447 -13.71 -7.47 14.24
C SER A 447 -13.56 -8.53 15.37
N ARG A 448 -13.85 -8.15 16.63
CA ARG A 448 -13.80 -8.97 17.84
C ARG A 448 -15.15 -8.94 18.56
N PRO A 449 -15.53 -10.01 19.27
CA PRO A 449 -16.80 -10.02 19.97
C PRO A 449 -16.81 -8.95 21.08
N PRO A 450 -17.92 -8.21 21.25
CA PRO A 450 -18.04 -7.19 22.29
C PRO A 450 -17.69 -7.74 23.67
N THR A 451 -16.94 -6.95 24.43
CA THR A 451 -16.45 -7.27 25.77
C THR A 451 -17.32 -6.68 26.88
N ARG A 452 -18.20 -5.75 26.53
CA ARG A 452 -19.16 -5.07 27.42
C ARG A 452 -20.58 -5.32 26.95
N ARG A 453 -21.53 -5.10 27.85
CA ARG A 453 -22.95 -5.25 27.53
C ARG A 453 -23.45 -4.16 26.59
N TRP A 454 -22.93 -2.96 26.74
CA TRP A 454 -23.25 -1.81 25.90
C TRP A 454 -21.96 -1.29 25.29
N SER A 455 -21.94 -1.16 23.97
CA SER A 455 -20.79 -0.66 23.23
C SER A 455 -21.25 0.31 22.15
N LEU A 456 -20.44 1.34 21.92
CA LEU A 456 -20.72 2.41 20.96
C LEU A 456 -19.82 2.21 19.75
N TYR A 457 -20.43 2.13 18.58
CA TYR A 457 -19.73 1.97 17.30
C TYR A 457 -20.12 3.08 16.36
N MET A 458 -19.17 3.61 15.60
CA MET A 458 -19.48 4.56 14.53
C MET A 458 -19.66 3.81 13.23
N LEU A 459 -20.72 4.11 12.47
CA LEU A 459 -21.10 3.32 11.28
C LEU A 459 -19.96 3.15 10.28
N GLU A 460 -19.26 4.24 9.95
CA GLU A 460 -18.11 4.26 9.04
C GLU A 460 -16.98 3.28 9.44
N LEU A 461 -16.84 2.94 10.73
CA LEU A 461 -15.76 2.09 11.22
C LEU A 461 -16.13 0.60 11.28
N ILE A 462 -17.41 0.25 11.10
CA ILE A 462 -17.85 -1.14 11.18
C ILE A 462 -17.50 -1.84 9.87
N GLU A 463 -16.63 -2.85 9.93
CA GLU A 463 -16.21 -3.62 8.74
C GLU A 463 -17.28 -4.67 8.36
N ASP A 464 -18.35 -4.26 7.67
CA ASP A 464 -19.37 -5.18 7.16
C ASP A 464 -20.03 -4.69 5.87
N ASN A 465 -19.84 -5.46 4.79
CA ASN A 465 -20.35 -5.14 3.46
C ASN A 465 -21.88 -4.89 3.41
N PHE A 466 -22.67 -5.55 4.28
CA PHE A 466 -24.11 -5.36 4.29
C PHE A 466 -24.47 -4.00 4.91
N ILE A 467 -23.87 -3.66 6.05
CA ILE A 467 -24.06 -2.34 6.69
C ILE A 467 -23.56 -1.23 5.75
N ASP A 468 -22.39 -1.41 5.12
CA ASP A 468 -21.84 -0.45 4.15
C ASP A 468 -22.79 -0.23 2.97
N SER A 469 -23.34 -1.30 2.40
CA SER A 469 -24.28 -1.20 1.28
C SER A 469 -25.57 -0.46 1.66
N LEU A 470 -26.09 -0.70 2.87
CA LEU A 470 -27.28 -0.01 3.37
C LEU A 470 -27.01 1.48 3.58
N VAL A 471 -25.89 1.81 4.25
CA VAL A 471 -25.48 3.18 4.52
C VAL A 471 -25.22 3.94 3.21
N GLN A 472 -24.50 3.35 2.26
CA GLN A 472 -24.24 3.97 0.95
C GLN A 472 -25.52 4.21 0.15
N SER A 473 -26.49 3.29 0.20
CA SER A 473 -27.78 3.49 -0.48
C SER A 473 -28.56 4.69 0.07
N LEU A 474 -28.48 4.92 1.38
CA LEU A 474 -29.14 6.05 2.04
C LEU A 474 -28.42 7.38 1.77
N VAL A 475 -27.09 7.37 1.72
CA VAL A 475 -26.28 8.56 1.37
C VAL A 475 -26.53 8.98 -0.08
N GLN A 476 -26.58 8.01 -1.01
CA GLN A 476 -26.92 8.28 -2.42
C GLN A 476 -28.36 8.81 -2.58
N GLY A 477 -29.30 8.27 -1.81
CA GLY A 477 -30.67 8.77 -1.76
C GLY A 477 -30.77 10.21 -1.23
N ALA A 478 -30.02 10.53 -0.16
CA ALA A 478 -29.97 11.87 0.42
C ALA A 478 -29.39 12.93 -0.55
N ALA A 479 -28.35 12.57 -1.31
CA ALA A 479 -27.73 13.44 -2.31
C ALA A 479 -28.61 13.67 -3.57
N ALA A 480 -29.53 12.74 -3.86
CA ALA A 480 -30.41 12.80 -5.03
C ALA A 480 -31.65 13.71 -4.86
N ASN A 481 -31.73 14.50 -3.78
CA ASN A 481 -32.82 15.45 -3.49
C ASN A 481 -34.23 14.81 -3.41
N GLN A 482 -34.34 13.50 -3.27
CA GLN A 482 -35.56 12.82 -2.86
C GLN A 482 -35.72 13.04 -1.36
N ASP A 483 -36.80 13.74 -0.95
CA ASP A 483 -37.21 14.00 0.45
C ASP A 483 -36.09 13.92 1.50
N ARG A 484 -35.48 15.07 1.82
CA ARG A 484 -34.39 15.19 2.81
C ARG A 484 -34.72 14.34 4.06
N PRO A 485 -33.90 13.32 4.40
CA PRO A 485 -34.24 12.40 5.46
C PRO A 485 -34.40 13.17 6.78
N GLN A 486 -35.56 13.02 7.42
CA GLN A 486 -35.85 13.71 8.67
C GLN A 486 -34.97 13.11 9.78
N CYS A 487 -34.17 13.97 10.44
CA CYS A 487 -33.28 13.53 11.51
C CYS A 487 -34.04 13.31 12.81
N ASP A 488 -34.19 12.06 13.23
CA ASP A 488 -34.88 11.70 14.47
C ASP A 488 -33.91 11.55 15.65
N ARG A 489 -34.36 11.89 16.86
CA ARG A 489 -33.51 11.77 18.06
C ARG A 489 -33.02 10.33 18.33
N LYS A 490 -33.80 9.32 17.94
CA LYS A 490 -33.51 7.91 18.26
C LYS A 490 -32.62 7.24 17.23
N THR A 491 -32.89 7.47 15.94
CA THR A 491 -32.24 6.76 14.83
C THR A 491 -31.43 7.70 13.93
N GLY A 492 -31.52 9.02 14.17
CA GLY A 492 -30.92 10.08 13.36
C GLY A 492 -31.45 10.04 11.95
N PHE A 493 -30.56 9.97 10.97
CA PHE A 493 -30.95 9.88 9.56
C PHE A 493 -31.27 8.45 9.12
N LEU A 494 -31.08 7.46 9.99
CA LEU A 494 -31.51 6.09 9.72
C LEU A 494 -33.01 5.97 9.94
N GLY A 495 -33.72 5.40 8.96
CA GLY A 495 -35.08 4.94 9.17
C GLY A 495 -35.13 3.82 10.22
N GLN A 496 -36.22 3.71 10.98
CA GLN A 496 -36.34 2.72 12.07
C GLN A 496 -36.07 1.28 11.60
N ALA A 497 -36.59 0.89 10.43
CA ALA A 497 -36.36 -0.43 9.86
C ALA A 497 -34.88 -0.70 9.53
N VAL A 498 -34.16 0.31 9.03
CA VAL A 498 -32.72 0.19 8.72
C VAL A 498 -31.92 0.08 10.01
N HIS A 499 -32.23 0.93 10.99
CA HIS A 499 -31.58 0.91 12.29
C HIS A 499 -31.73 -0.46 12.99
N GLU A 500 -32.94 -1.05 12.96
CA GLU A 500 -33.18 -2.40 13.48
C GLU A 500 -32.42 -3.47 12.69
N ALA A 501 -32.41 -3.40 11.35
CA ALA A 501 -31.66 -4.34 10.51
C ALA A 501 -30.14 -4.32 10.77
N ILE A 502 -29.57 -3.14 11.04
CA ILE A 502 -28.16 -3.00 11.42
C ILE A 502 -27.90 -3.68 12.78
N LEU A 503 -28.77 -3.47 13.76
CA LEU A 503 -28.63 -4.11 15.07
C LEU A 503 -28.74 -5.64 14.99
N ASP A 504 -29.69 -6.16 14.21
CA ASP A 504 -29.83 -7.60 13.98
C ASP A 504 -28.58 -8.18 13.31
N ARG A 505 -28.00 -7.46 12.33
CA ARG A 505 -26.75 -7.86 11.67
C ARG A 505 -25.60 -7.94 12.68
N LEU A 506 -25.45 -6.93 13.53
CA LEU A 506 -24.41 -6.91 14.57
C LEU A 506 -24.58 -8.06 15.58
N GLU A 507 -25.82 -8.43 15.92
CA GLU A 507 -26.08 -9.58 16.81
C GLU A 507 -25.66 -10.91 16.18
N VAL A 508 -25.94 -11.09 14.88
CA VAL A 508 -25.49 -12.25 14.11
C VAL A 508 -23.95 -12.29 14.06
N MET A 509 -23.31 -11.16 13.75
CA MET A 509 -21.85 -11.05 13.69
C MET A 509 -21.20 -11.37 15.05
N ALA A 510 -21.70 -10.79 16.15
CA ALA A 510 -21.20 -11.06 17.49
C ALA A 510 -21.29 -12.56 17.84
N THR A 511 -22.37 -13.22 17.45
CA THR A 511 -22.56 -14.67 17.64
C THR A 511 -21.54 -15.48 16.82
N GLN A 512 -21.34 -15.13 15.55
CA GLN A 512 -20.36 -15.78 14.67
C GLN A 512 -18.92 -15.61 15.19
N LEU A 513 -18.54 -14.40 15.62
CA LEU A 513 -17.23 -14.10 16.19
C LEU A 513 -16.94 -14.94 17.44
N ARG A 514 -17.94 -15.13 18.32
CA ARG A 514 -17.83 -16.01 19.49
C ARG A 514 -17.69 -17.48 19.11
N GLN A 515 -18.43 -17.95 18.12
CA GLN A 515 -18.31 -19.33 17.63
C GLN A 515 -16.93 -19.57 16.99
N LYS A 516 -16.42 -18.60 16.22
CA LYS A 516 -15.08 -18.64 15.62
C LYS A 516 -14.00 -18.72 16.72
N ARG A 517 -14.08 -17.88 17.76
CA ARG A 517 -13.18 -17.96 18.93
C ARG A 517 -13.21 -19.30 19.66
N LYS A 518 -14.40 -19.91 19.81
CA LYS A 518 -14.54 -21.24 20.43
C LYS A 518 -13.88 -22.34 19.58
N LYS A 519 -13.93 -22.22 18.25
CA LYS A 519 -13.31 -23.16 17.31
C LYS A 519 -11.79 -23.01 17.21
N THR A 520 -11.26 -21.79 17.32
CA THR A 520 -9.81 -21.53 17.21
C THR A 520 -9.02 -21.83 18.49
N GLY A 521 -9.66 -22.32 19.56
CA GLY A 521 -8.96 -22.83 20.73
C GLY A 521 -8.15 -21.79 21.53
N VAL A 522 -8.32 -20.50 21.26
CA VAL A 522 -7.67 -19.42 22.01
C VAL A 522 -8.28 -19.37 23.41
N ARG A 523 -7.73 -20.20 24.31
CA ARG A 523 -8.00 -20.12 25.75
C ARG A 523 -7.43 -18.81 26.27
N GLU A 524 -8.26 -17.99 26.91
CA GLU A 524 -7.77 -16.99 27.85
C GLU A 524 -6.86 -17.69 28.87
N ALA A 525 -5.69 -17.09 29.15
CA ALA A 525 -4.79 -17.56 30.19
C ALA A 525 -5.60 -17.73 31.50
N PRO A 526 -5.54 -18.90 32.16
CA PRO A 526 -6.30 -19.09 33.38
C PRO A 526 -5.76 -18.13 34.44
N ARG A 527 -6.65 -17.26 34.93
CA ARG A 527 -6.48 -16.50 36.18
C ARG A 527 -5.89 -17.43 37.24
N LYS A 528 -4.67 -17.12 37.71
CA LYS A 528 -4.14 -17.69 38.94
C LYS A 528 -5.07 -17.29 40.09
N LYS A 529 -6.00 -18.18 40.46
CA LYS A 529 -6.52 -18.23 41.82
C LYS A 529 -6.21 -19.59 42.40
N ALA A 530 -5.42 -19.53 43.46
CA ALA A 530 -4.94 -20.65 44.21
C ALA A 530 -6.09 -21.39 44.93
N ARG A 531 -5.86 -22.70 45.06
CA ARG A 531 -6.08 -23.53 46.25
C ARG A 531 -7.49 -24.11 46.48
N ALA A 532 -7.54 -25.41 46.16
CA ALA A 532 -8.05 -26.55 46.92
C ALA A 532 -9.48 -26.53 47.47
N THR A 533 -10.23 -27.63 47.26
CA THR A 533 -10.57 -28.64 48.29
C THR A 533 -11.19 -29.88 47.62
N LEU A 534 -11.01 -31.01 48.29
CA LEU A 534 -11.17 -32.42 47.91
C LEU A 534 -12.57 -32.92 47.51
N GLN A 535 -12.53 -34.05 46.78
CA GLN A 535 -13.36 -35.27 46.88
C GLN A 535 -14.89 -35.18 46.69
N SER A 536 -15.41 -35.84 45.66
CA SER A 536 -16.01 -37.20 45.76
C SER A 536 -16.79 -37.57 44.47
N LYS A 537 -16.92 -38.88 44.24
CA LYS A 537 -17.47 -39.63 43.10
C LYS A 537 -19.02 -39.79 43.24
N PRO A 538 -19.74 -40.50 42.35
CA PRO A 538 -20.15 -40.21 40.97
C PRO A 538 -21.70 -40.30 40.78
N SER A 539 -22.17 -40.29 39.52
CA SER A 539 -23.52 -40.69 39.04
C SER A 539 -24.59 -39.59 38.95
N SER A 540 -24.92 -39.17 37.73
CA SER A 540 -26.21 -39.55 37.15
C SER A 540 -26.26 -39.27 35.65
N ARG A 541 -26.84 -40.25 34.98
CA ARG A 541 -27.21 -40.39 33.58
C ARG A 541 -28.16 -39.24 33.18
N ALA A 542 -27.77 -38.44 32.19
CA ALA A 542 -28.70 -37.68 31.39
C ALA A 542 -28.34 -37.90 29.91
N GLU A 543 -29.26 -38.59 29.25
CA GLU A 543 -29.25 -38.94 27.85
C GLU A 543 -29.14 -37.68 26.99
N TRP A 544 -28.16 -37.65 26.08
CA TRP A 544 -28.29 -36.85 24.87
C TRP A 544 -28.48 -37.81 23.70
N GLY A 545 -29.73 -37.86 23.24
CA GLY A 545 -30.16 -38.62 22.09
C GLY A 545 -29.37 -38.23 20.84
N CYS A 546 -29.07 -39.26 20.06
CA CYS A 546 -28.44 -39.20 18.76
C CYS A 546 -29.16 -38.24 17.81
N ASN A 547 -28.40 -37.31 17.23
CA ASN A 547 -28.58 -36.85 15.85
C ASN A 547 -27.19 -36.81 15.19
N ALA A 548 -26.57 -37.98 15.10
CA ALA A 548 -25.23 -38.20 14.56
C ALA A 548 -25.29 -38.61 13.07
N ALA A 549 -25.94 -37.79 12.23
CA ALA A 549 -25.91 -37.98 10.77
C ALA A 549 -25.13 -36.88 10.02
N GLY A 550 -24.84 -35.73 10.64
CA GLY A 550 -24.20 -34.58 9.96
C GLY A 550 -22.72 -34.32 10.33
N ALA A 551 -22.27 -34.75 11.52
CA ALA A 551 -20.95 -34.44 12.05
C ALA A 551 -19.75 -35.03 11.27
N PRO A 552 -19.78 -36.30 10.78
CA PRO A 552 -18.63 -36.84 10.04
C PRO A 552 -18.50 -36.19 8.66
N SER A 553 -19.60 -35.80 8.00
CA SER A 553 -19.52 -35.13 6.69
C SER A 553 -18.88 -33.74 6.79
N MET A 554 -19.18 -32.97 7.85
CA MET A 554 -18.62 -31.64 8.05
C MET A 554 -17.11 -31.69 8.39
N LEU A 555 -16.68 -32.70 9.14
CA LEU A 555 -15.26 -32.94 9.45
C LEU A 555 -14.48 -33.40 8.21
N THR A 556 -15.09 -34.24 7.36
CA THR A 556 -14.49 -34.65 6.08
C THR A 556 -14.36 -33.46 5.12
N VAL A 557 -15.38 -32.60 5.02
CA VAL A 557 -15.31 -31.38 4.19
C VAL A 557 -14.22 -30.42 4.68
N HIS A 558 -14.09 -30.24 5.99
CA HIS A 558 -13.04 -29.40 6.55
C HIS A 558 -11.64 -30.00 6.34
N LYS A 559 -11.49 -31.31 6.53
CA LYS A 559 -10.24 -32.02 6.23
C LYS A 559 -9.85 -31.87 4.76
N ASN A 560 -10.81 -32.04 3.84
CA ASN A 560 -10.58 -31.88 2.41
C ASN A 560 -10.23 -30.44 2.07
N SER A 561 -10.89 -29.44 2.67
CA SER A 561 -10.57 -28.03 2.47
C SER A 561 -9.14 -27.66 2.90
N VAL A 562 -8.67 -28.19 4.03
CA VAL A 562 -7.31 -27.95 4.52
C VAL A 562 -6.28 -28.70 3.67
N LEU A 563 -6.58 -29.94 3.25
CA LEU A 563 -5.72 -30.68 2.34
C LEU A 563 -5.60 -29.97 0.99
N SER A 564 -6.71 -29.44 0.46
CA SER A 564 -6.72 -28.64 -0.77
C SER A 564 -5.93 -27.34 -0.62
N SER A 565 -6.02 -26.63 0.50
CA SER A 565 -5.24 -25.40 0.68
C SER A 565 -3.74 -25.67 0.77
N VAL A 566 -3.32 -26.72 1.50
CA VAL A 566 -1.91 -27.08 1.63
C VAL A 566 -1.33 -27.62 0.33
N THR A 567 -2.11 -28.40 -0.44
CA THR A 567 -1.67 -28.88 -1.77
C THR A 567 -1.53 -27.73 -2.76
N LEU A 568 -2.40 -26.71 -2.70
CA LEU A 568 -2.24 -25.48 -3.49
C LEU A 568 -0.99 -24.70 -3.11
N GLU A 569 -0.68 -24.55 -1.82
CA GLU A 569 0.55 -23.91 -1.36
C GLU A 569 1.80 -24.67 -1.81
N GLN A 570 1.79 -26.01 -1.70
CA GLN A 570 2.88 -26.86 -2.20
C GLN A 570 3.05 -26.72 -3.71
N ALA A 571 1.97 -26.69 -4.48
CA ALA A 571 2.02 -26.46 -5.93
C ALA A 571 2.60 -25.07 -6.26
N ALA A 572 2.23 -24.04 -5.50
CA ALA A 572 2.79 -22.69 -5.69
C ALA A 572 4.31 -22.63 -5.40
N VAL A 573 4.79 -23.33 -4.37
CA VAL A 573 6.24 -23.45 -4.09
C VAL A 573 6.94 -24.20 -5.23
N ARG A 574 6.37 -25.30 -5.71
CA ARG A 574 6.94 -26.06 -6.83
C ARG A 574 6.96 -25.28 -8.14
N GLN A 575 5.95 -24.46 -8.40
CA GLN A 575 5.95 -23.57 -9.54
C GLN A 575 7.13 -22.59 -9.47
N LYS A 576 7.41 -22.00 -8.30
CA LYS A 576 8.56 -21.11 -8.13
C LYS A 576 9.90 -21.81 -8.34
N GLU A 577 10.04 -23.06 -7.91
CA GLU A 577 11.26 -23.84 -8.16
C GLU A 577 11.42 -24.18 -9.64
N LEU A 578 10.34 -24.56 -10.32
CA LEU A 578 10.34 -24.78 -11.76
C LEU A 578 10.75 -23.52 -12.52
N ASP A 579 10.18 -22.37 -12.16
CA ASP A 579 10.51 -21.07 -12.74
C ASP A 579 11.99 -20.70 -12.48
N PHE A 580 12.50 -20.97 -11.27
CA PHE A 580 13.91 -20.77 -10.94
C PHE A 580 14.85 -21.58 -11.84
N TYR A 581 14.62 -22.90 -11.97
CA TYR A 581 15.48 -23.76 -12.78
C TYR A 581 15.38 -23.40 -14.27
N THR A 582 14.17 -23.20 -14.79
CA THR A 582 13.98 -22.84 -16.21
C THR A 582 14.59 -21.49 -16.55
N ASN A 583 14.49 -20.50 -15.66
CA ASN A 583 15.14 -19.22 -15.85
C ASN A 583 16.68 -19.34 -15.86
N ASN A 584 17.26 -20.13 -14.95
CA ASN A 584 18.72 -20.39 -14.94
C ASN A 584 19.19 -21.04 -16.24
N TYR A 585 18.44 -22.03 -16.75
CA TYR A 585 18.75 -22.68 -18.02
C TYR A 585 18.59 -21.74 -19.21
N TRP A 586 17.63 -20.81 -19.17
CA TRP A 586 17.48 -19.79 -20.21
C TRP A 586 18.65 -18.82 -20.24
N ILE A 587 19.15 -18.39 -19.08
CA ILE A 587 20.34 -17.54 -18.97
C ILE A 587 21.57 -18.27 -19.53
N TRP A 588 21.81 -19.51 -19.10
CA TRP A 588 22.93 -20.30 -19.63
C TRP A 588 22.79 -20.53 -21.14
N GLY A 589 21.63 -20.96 -21.61
CA GLY A 589 21.37 -21.13 -23.05
C GLY A 589 21.61 -19.86 -23.86
N GLY A 590 21.09 -18.71 -23.40
CA GLY A 590 21.27 -17.42 -24.07
C GLY A 590 22.74 -16.97 -24.14
N THR A 591 23.46 -17.04 -23.03
CA THR A 591 24.89 -16.69 -22.98
C THR A 591 25.75 -17.62 -23.85
N THR A 592 25.45 -18.91 -23.86
CA THR A 592 26.15 -19.90 -24.68
C THR A 592 25.91 -19.68 -26.18
N VAL A 593 24.71 -19.28 -26.62
CA VAL A 593 24.47 -18.91 -28.03
C VAL A 593 25.38 -17.77 -28.48
N ILE A 594 25.57 -16.76 -27.62
CA ILE A 594 26.47 -15.63 -27.90
C ILE A 594 27.92 -16.11 -28.01
N MET A 595 28.36 -16.96 -27.07
CA MET A 595 29.71 -17.55 -27.09
C MET A 595 29.96 -18.42 -28.33
N ALA A 596 28.98 -19.25 -28.72
CA ALA A 596 29.05 -20.03 -29.96
C ALA A 596 29.22 -19.12 -31.19
N GLY A 597 28.54 -17.97 -31.20
CA GLY A 597 28.69 -16.94 -32.23
C GLY A 597 30.11 -16.38 -32.31
N PHE A 598 30.73 -16.08 -31.16
CA PHE A 598 32.13 -15.64 -31.11
C PHE A 598 33.10 -16.74 -31.55
N ALA A 599 32.91 -17.97 -31.09
CA ALA A 599 33.74 -19.12 -31.48
C ALA A 599 33.63 -19.40 -32.99
N LEU A 600 32.43 -19.29 -33.58
CA LEU A 600 32.24 -19.41 -35.03
C LEU A 600 32.93 -18.27 -35.80
N ALA A 601 32.85 -17.03 -35.28
CA ALA A 601 33.55 -15.90 -35.86
C ALA A 601 35.08 -16.06 -35.79
N GLU A 602 35.62 -16.70 -34.76
CA GLU A 602 37.04 -17.09 -34.69
C GLU A 602 37.36 -18.18 -35.73
N LEU A 603 36.55 -19.24 -35.80
CA LEU A 603 36.78 -20.38 -36.69
C LEU A 603 36.79 -20.00 -38.18
N THR A 604 36.03 -18.97 -38.56
CA THR A 604 35.95 -18.50 -39.96
C THR A 604 37.10 -17.58 -40.40
N ARG A 605 38.02 -17.21 -39.51
CA ARG A 605 39.16 -16.35 -39.88
C ARG A 605 40.26 -17.15 -40.58
N GLU A 606 40.79 -16.57 -41.66
CA GLU A 606 41.87 -17.19 -42.45
C GLU A 606 43.22 -17.16 -41.73
N ILE A 607 43.75 -18.33 -41.41
CA ILE A 607 45.04 -18.47 -40.70
C ILE A 607 46.21 -18.03 -41.62
N PRO A 608 47.11 -17.15 -41.16
CA PRO A 608 48.25 -16.70 -41.94
C PRO A 608 49.20 -17.86 -42.33
N GLN A 609 49.66 -17.83 -43.59
CA GLN A 609 50.62 -18.80 -44.12
C GLN A 609 51.98 -18.66 -43.40
N GLY A 610 52.47 -19.75 -42.80
CA GLY A 610 53.75 -19.77 -42.05
C GLY A 610 53.62 -19.93 -40.54
N THR A 611 52.42 -20.16 -40.01
CA THR A 611 52.19 -20.44 -38.58
C THR A 611 52.74 -21.82 -38.19
N HIS A 612 53.26 -21.96 -36.96
CA HIS A 612 53.75 -23.24 -36.46
C HIS A 612 52.59 -24.24 -36.27
N PRO A 613 52.69 -25.49 -36.77
CA PRO A 613 51.56 -26.42 -36.82
C PRO A 613 50.99 -26.76 -35.43
N ALA A 614 51.81 -26.78 -34.38
CA ALA A 614 51.30 -27.03 -33.02
C ALA A 614 50.43 -25.88 -32.49
N LEU A 615 50.72 -24.63 -32.88
CA LEU A 615 49.94 -23.46 -32.46
C LEU A 615 48.61 -23.40 -33.23
N GLU A 616 48.66 -23.70 -34.52
CA GLU A 616 47.48 -23.85 -35.36
C GLU A 616 46.54 -24.95 -34.83
N CYS A 617 47.08 -26.14 -34.53
CA CYS A 617 46.31 -27.22 -33.92
C CYS A 617 45.73 -26.85 -32.55
N ALA A 618 46.47 -26.12 -31.72
CA ALA A 618 45.98 -25.68 -30.41
C ALA A 618 44.83 -24.68 -30.56
N TYR A 619 44.98 -23.67 -31.42
CA TYR A 619 43.96 -22.67 -31.71
C TYR A 619 42.67 -23.32 -32.22
N LEU A 620 42.77 -24.13 -33.28
CA LEU A 620 41.62 -24.82 -33.86
C LEU A 620 41.01 -25.83 -32.88
N GLY A 621 41.84 -26.52 -32.10
CA GLY A 621 41.39 -27.48 -31.09
C GLY A 621 40.55 -26.81 -30.00
N PHE A 622 41.03 -25.71 -29.41
CA PHE A 622 40.28 -24.97 -28.39
C PHE A 622 39.01 -24.35 -28.96
N THR A 623 39.07 -23.74 -30.15
CA THR A 623 37.89 -23.16 -30.82
C THR A 623 36.82 -24.22 -31.10
N ALA A 624 37.23 -25.39 -31.61
CA ALA A 624 36.33 -26.50 -31.90
C ALA A 624 35.71 -27.11 -30.63
N ILE A 625 36.49 -27.26 -29.55
CA ILE A 625 35.97 -27.73 -28.25
C ILE A 625 34.95 -26.75 -27.69
N CYS A 626 35.26 -25.44 -27.71
CA CYS A 626 34.33 -24.39 -27.27
C CYS A 626 33.01 -24.49 -28.05
N LEU A 627 33.07 -24.44 -29.38
CA LEU A 627 31.87 -24.47 -30.23
C LEU A 627 31.06 -25.76 -30.04
N SER A 628 31.73 -26.90 -29.88
CA SER A 628 31.07 -28.20 -29.69
C SER A 628 30.33 -28.26 -28.34
N LEU A 629 30.98 -27.82 -27.27
CA LEU A 629 30.36 -27.75 -25.95
C LEU A 629 29.20 -26.76 -25.94
N ASP A 630 29.37 -25.60 -26.58
CA ASP A 630 28.32 -24.59 -26.65
C ASP A 630 27.07 -25.11 -27.38
N LEU A 631 27.23 -25.81 -28.51
CA LEU A 631 26.11 -26.45 -29.21
C LEU A 631 25.42 -27.54 -28.37
N CYS A 632 26.20 -28.33 -27.62
CA CYS A 632 25.66 -29.32 -26.69
C CYS A 632 24.83 -28.65 -25.58
N ILE A 633 25.37 -27.61 -24.94
CA ILE A 633 24.69 -26.88 -23.86
C ILE A 633 23.40 -26.22 -24.36
N VAL A 634 23.43 -25.57 -25.53
CA VAL A 634 22.23 -24.95 -26.12
C VAL A 634 21.16 -26.00 -26.40
N THR A 635 21.54 -27.15 -26.96
CA THR A 635 20.58 -28.23 -27.22
C THR A 635 20.01 -28.78 -25.91
N TRP A 636 20.86 -28.99 -24.90
CA TRP A 636 20.47 -29.52 -23.60
C TRP A 636 19.49 -28.58 -22.87
N THR A 637 19.84 -27.29 -22.79
CA THR A 637 19.02 -26.26 -22.13
C THR A 637 17.68 -26.04 -22.85
N VAL A 638 17.66 -26.04 -24.19
CA VAL A 638 16.41 -25.93 -24.97
C VAL A 638 15.49 -27.12 -24.73
N LEU A 639 16.02 -28.36 -24.73
CA LEU A 639 15.23 -29.56 -24.45
C LEU A 639 14.63 -29.52 -23.03
N VAL A 640 15.45 -29.13 -22.05
CA VAL A 640 15.04 -29.01 -20.65
C VAL A 640 13.95 -27.94 -20.47
N CYS A 641 14.12 -26.76 -21.06
CA CYS A 641 13.13 -25.67 -20.98
C CYS A 641 11.83 -25.97 -21.76
N THR A 642 11.90 -26.80 -22.80
CA THR A 642 10.72 -27.17 -23.60
C THR A 642 9.93 -28.30 -22.94
N TRP A 643 10.61 -29.33 -22.46
CA TRP A 643 9.96 -30.54 -21.91
C TRP A 643 9.69 -30.45 -20.41
N GLY A 644 10.50 -29.71 -19.65
CA GLY A 644 10.34 -29.55 -18.20
C GLY A 644 8.95 -29.02 -17.82
N PRO A 645 8.58 -27.78 -18.21
CA PRO A 645 7.26 -27.23 -17.92
C PRO A 645 6.11 -28.07 -18.50
N GLY A 646 6.33 -28.67 -19.67
CA GLY A 646 5.36 -29.56 -20.30
C GLY A 646 5.03 -30.78 -19.44
N ASN A 647 6.05 -31.45 -18.91
CA ASN A 647 5.88 -32.62 -18.04
C ASN A 647 5.38 -32.25 -16.65
N ALA A 648 5.80 -31.10 -16.10
CA ALA A 648 5.33 -30.65 -14.79
C ALA A 648 3.83 -30.30 -14.77
N LEU A 649 3.32 -29.67 -15.83
CA LEU A 649 1.92 -29.20 -15.89
C LEU A 649 0.95 -30.16 -16.60
N ARG A 650 1.46 -31.03 -17.48
CA ARG A 650 0.63 -31.96 -18.29
C ARG A 650 1.03 -33.43 -18.10
N GLY A 651 1.85 -33.72 -17.09
CA GLY A 651 2.27 -35.08 -16.78
C GLY A 651 1.09 -35.99 -16.42
N PRO A 652 1.18 -37.29 -16.73
CA PRO A 652 0.10 -38.24 -16.50
C PRO A 652 -0.19 -38.48 -15.01
N ASP A 653 0.77 -38.22 -14.13
CA ASP A 653 0.67 -38.48 -12.68
C ASP A 653 0.47 -37.19 -11.85
N GLY A 654 0.03 -36.10 -12.49
CA GLY A 654 -0.30 -34.84 -11.83
C GLY A 654 0.86 -34.29 -10.99
N MET A 655 0.63 -34.13 -9.68
CA MET A 655 1.61 -33.52 -8.76
C MET A 655 2.92 -34.33 -8.66
N LYS A 656 2.86 -35.65 -8.83
CA LYS A 656 4.05 -36.51 -8.81
C LYS A 656 4.96 -36.24 -10.01
N SER A 657 4.39 -36.12 -11.21
CA SER A 657 5.15 -35.71 -12.41
C SER A 657 5.79 -34.33 -12.23
N PHE A 658 5.15 -33.43 -11.48
CA PHE A 658 5.71 -32.12 -11.11
C PHE A 658 6.98 -32.29 -10.26
N HIS A 659 6.91 -33.09 -9.18
CA HIS A 659 8.06 -33.35 -8.31
C HIS A 659 9.22 -34.02 -9.06
N ASP A 660 8.92 -35.05 -9.83
CA ASP A 660 9.93 -35.82 -10.57
C ASP A 660 10.62 -34.94 -11.62
N THR A 661 9.88 -34.02 -12.24
CA THR A 661 10.45 -33.03 -13.17
C THR A 661 11.45 -32.12 -12.45
N ILE A 662 11.10 -31.55 -11.31
CA ILE A 662 12.01 -30.66 -10.57
C ILE A 662 13.26 -31.42 -10.10
N ALA A 663 13.10 -32.66 -9.64
CA ALA A 663 14.24 -33.50 -9.26
C ALA A 663 15.21 -33.71 -10.43
N LEU A 664 14.67 -34.00 -11.63
CA LEU A 664 15.46 -34.10 -12.85
C LEU A 664 16.14 -32.77 -13.19
N LEU A 665 15.40 -31.64 -13.15
CA LEU A 665 15.97 -30.31 -13.40
C LEU A 665 17.10 -29.98 -12.44
N LYS A 666 17.04 -30.43 -11.18
CA LYS A 666 18.09 -30.23 -10.19
C LYS A 666 19.31 -31.10 -10.47
N GLU A 667 19.12 -32.36 -10.86
CA GLU A 667 20.21 -33.30 -11.17
C GLU A 667 21.02 -32.86 -12.40
N GLU A 668 20.32 -32.37 -13.42
CA GLU A 668 20.90 -31.93 -14.70
C GLU A 668 21.68 -30.60 -14.60
N GLN A 669 21.52 -29.87 -13.49
CA GLN A 669 22.12 -28.55 -13.32
C GLN A 669 23.65 -28.58 -13.28
N MET A 670 24.22 -29.50 -12.50
CA MET A 670 25.66 -29.57 -12.29
C MET A 670 26.43 -29.99 -13.56
N PRO A 671 26.00 -31.01 -14.33
CA PRO A 671 26.61 -31.34 -15.61
C PRO A 671 26.63 -30.16 -16.60
N ILE A 672 25.50 -29.44 -16.74
CA ILE A 672 25.39 -28.28 -17.63
C ILE A 672 26.32 -27.16 -17.17
N TYR A 673 26.37 -26.89 -15.86
CA TYR A 673 27.27 -25.92 -15.28
C TYR A 673 28.75 -26.23 -15.57
N TYR A 674 29.18 -27.48 -15.37
CA TYR A 674 30.57 -27.87 -15.67
C TYR A 674 30.89 -27.75 -17.17
N ALA A 675 29.96 -28.16 -18.04
CA ALA A 675 30.15 -28.00 -19.48
C ALA A 675 30.33 -26.52 -19.87
N PHE A 676 29.54 -25.63 -19.28
CA PHE A 676 29.61 -24.18 -19.49
C PHE A 676 30.95 -23.59 -19.01
N VAL A 677 31.41 -23.97 -17.81
CA VAL A 677 32.72 -23.52 -17.30
C VAL A 677 33.85 -24.00 -18.21
N VAL A 678 33.80 -25.27 -18.66
CA VAL A 678 34.82 -25.80 -19.57
C VAL A 678 34.81 -25.08 -20.92
N SER A 679 33.64 -24.70 -21.46
CA SER A 679 33.57 -23.94 -22.72
C SER A 679 34.16 -22.54 -22.58
N ILE A 680 33.94 -21.85 -21.45
CA ILE A 680 34.61 -20.58 -21.14
C ILE A 680 36.13 -20.75 -21.12
N VAL A 681 36.65 -21.77 -20.42
CA VAL A 681 38.10 -22.02 -20.36
C VAL A 681 38.67 -22.29 -21.76
N ALA A 682 37.95 -23.08 -22.59
CA ALA A 682 38.35 -23.35 -23.97
C ALA A 682 38.36 -22.07 -24.82
N TYR A 683 37.38 -21.18 -24.67
CA TYR A 683 37.33 -19.88 -25.36
C TYR A 683 38.53 -19.00 -24.98
N PHE A 684 38.85 -18.87 -23.69
CA PHE A 684 40.02 -18.11 -23.25
C PHE A 684 41.33 -18.71 -23.79
N GLY A 685 41.44 -20.04 -23.83
CA GLY A 685 42.54 -20.74 -24.48
C GLY A 685 42.69 -20.38 -25.96
N SER A 686 41.57 -20.38 -26.70
CA SER A 686 41.52 -19.95 -28.11
C SER A 686 41.99 -18.50 -28.29
N SER A 687 41.44 -17.57 -27.51
CA SER A 687 41.80 -16.14 -27.56
C SER A 687 43.29 -15.90 -27.25
N CYS A 688 43.89 -16.68 -26.34
CA CYS A 688 45.32 -16.62 -26.08
C CYS A 688 46.12 -17.10 -27.29
N CYS A 689 45.75 -18.23 -27.91
CA CYS A 689 46.42 -18.72 -29.12
C CYS A 689 46.28 -17.74 -30.30
N LEU A 690 45.12 -17.09 -30.44
CA LEU A 690 44.83 -16.14 -31.53
C LEU A 690 45.85 -14.99 -31.61
N LEU A 691 46.28 -14.43 -30.47
CA LEU A 691 47.30 -13.37 -30.42
C LEU A 691 48.64 -13.81 -31.03
N TRP A 692 48.96 -15.10 -30.92
CA TRP A 692 50.20 -15.66 -31.46
C TRP A 692 50.05 -16.14 -32.91
N VAL A 693 48.82 -16.42 -33.37
CA VAL A 693 48.52 -16.80 -34.77
C VAL A 693 48.55 -15.58 -35.70
N TYR A 694 48.18 -14.39 -35.23
CA TYR A 694 48.27 -13.13 -36.00
C TYR A 694 49.37 -12.23 -35.40
N PRO A 695 50.65 -12.58 -35.57
CA PRO A 695 51.74 -11.89 -34.90
C PRO A 695 51.87 -10.45 -35.41
N SER A 696 51.88 -9.52 -34.46
CA SER A 696 52.44 -8.18 -34.67
C SER A 696 53.93 -8.22 -34.30
N ASP A 697 54.26 -7.94 -33.05
CA ASP A 697 55.59 -8.09 -32.44
C ASP A 697 55.51 -8.96 -31.19
N PHE A 698 56.65 -9.54 -30.77
CA PHE A 698 56.72 -10.39 -29.57
C PHE A 698 56.23 -9.67 -28.30
N VAL A 699 56.59 -8.38 -28.15
CA VAL A 699 56.29 -7.59 -26.96
C VAL A 699 54.77 -7.34 -26.80
N PRO A 700 54.04 -6.80 -27.81
CA PRO A 700 52.58 -6.69 -27.76
C PRO A 700 51.86 -8.00 -27.49
N ASN A 701 52.28 -9.10 -28.13
CA ASN A 701 51.65 -10.41 -27.95
C ASN A 701 51.84 -10.95 -26.53
N ALA A 702 53.04 -10.81 -25.97
CA ALA A 702 53.32 -11.19 -24.58
C ALA A 702 52.50 -10.35 -23.58
N VAL A 703 52.44 -9.02 -23.78
CA VAL A 703 51.64 -8.13 -22.92
C VAL A 703 50.15 -8.48 -23.01
N GLY A 704 49.62 -8.65 -24.23
CA GLY A 704 48.21 -9.03 -24.44
C GLY A 704 47.87 -10.37 -23.78
N THR A 705 48.74 -11.37 -23.91
CA THR A 705 48.56 -12.69 -23.28
C THR A 705 48.59 -12.57 -21.74
N CYS A 706 49.51 -11.78 -21.18
CA CYS A 706 49.56 -11.54 -19.73
C CYS A 706 48.30 -10.85 -19.21
N VAL A 707 47.76 -9.88 -19.95
CA VAL A 707 46.51 -9.19 -19.59
C VAL A 707 45.33 -10.16 -19.64
N LEU A 708 45.23 -11.00 -20.68
CA LEU A 708 44.18 -12.01 -20.78
C LEU A 708 44.25 -13.01 -19.62
N ILE A 709 45.44 -13.53 -19.29
CA ILE A 709 45.63 -14.46 -18.16
C ILE A 709 45.27 -13.80 -16.83
N LEU A 710 45.68 -12.54 -16.61
CA LEU A 710 45.35 -11.81 -15.39
C LEU A 710 43.84 -11.57 -15.30
N SER A 711 43.17 -11.21 -16.40
CA SER A 711 41.72 -11.05 -16.43
C SER A 711 41.00 -12.36 -16.12
N PHE A 712 41.46 -13.48 -16.68
CA PHE A 712 40.92 -14.80 -16.42
C PHE A 712 41.11 -15.21 -14.96
N ALA A 713 42.28 -14.96 -14.36
CA ALA A 713 42.53 -15.23 -12.95
C ALA A 713 41.62 -14.42 -12.02
N VAL A 714 41.36 -13.14 -12.35
CA VAL A 714 40.40 -12.32 -11.61
C VAL A 714 38.99 -12.87 -11.75
N ILE A 715 38.57 -13.26 -12.96
CA ILE A 715 37.25 -13.86 -13.19
C ILE A 715 37.08 -15.15 -12.39
N VAL A 716 38.07 -16.05 -12.41
CA VAL A 716 38.04 -17.29 -11.62
C VAL A 716 38.03 -17.01 -10.11
N TYR A 717 38.79 -16.01 -9.65
CA TYR A 717 38.78 -15.60 -8.24
C TYR A 717 37.41 -15.05 -7.81
N MET A 718 36.79 -14.21 -8.65
CA MET A 718 35.45 -13.67 -8.40
C MET A 718 34.42 -14.80 -8.40
N GLN A 719 34.49 -15.73 -9.36
CA GLN A 719 33.61 -16.89 -9.44
C GLN A 719 33.71 -17.74 -8.17
N TYR A 720 34.91 -18.10 -7.75
CA TYR A 720 35.14 -18.88 -6.54
C TYR A 720 34.65 -18.16 -5.27
N THR A 721 34.89 -16.86 -5.18
CA THR A 721 34.45 -16.05 -4.03
C THR A 721 32.93 -15.97 -3.97
N LEU A 722 32.26 -15.77 -5.11
CA LEU A 722 30.81 -15.76 -5.20
C LEU A 722 30.22 -17.13 -4.85
N GLU A 723 30.76 -18.22 -5.38
CA GLU A 723 30.30 -19.58 -5.07
C GLU A 723 30.43 -19.91 -3.58
N HIS A 724 31.52 -19.47 -2.94
CA HIS A 724 31.73 -19.67 -1.52
C HIS A 724 30.82 -18.77 -0.66
N GLN A 725 30.59 -17.52 -1.06
CA GLN A 725 29.71 -16.59 -0.34
C GLN A 725 28.23 -16.96 -0.46
N VAL A 726 27.81 -17.44 -1.63
CA VAL A 726 26.41 -17.84 -1.90
C VAL A 726 26.14 -19.26 -1.40
N GLY A 727 27.16 -20.03 -1.02
CA GLY A 727 27.01 -21.34 -0.36
C GLY A 727 26.62 -22.50 -1.28
N VAL A 728 26.67 -22.29 -2.60
CA VAL A 728 26.18 -23.22 -3.64
C VAL A 728 26.95 -24.55 -3.66
N LEU A 729 28.24 -24.54 -3.28
CA LEU A 729 29.11 -25.73 -3.28
C LEU A 729 29.16 -26.49 -1.94
N GLY A 730 28.47 -26.03 -0.89
CA GLY A 730 28.67 -26.52 0.49
C GLY A 730 27.45 -27.11 1.20
N ASN A 731 26.23 -26.67 0.89
CA ASN A 731 25.03 -27.11 1.61
C ASN A 731 24.06 -27.84 0.67
N SER A 732 24.36 -29.11 0.38
CA SER A 732 23.43 -30.03 -0.32
C SER A 732 22.33 -30.58 0.59
N HIS A 733 22.19 -30.08 1.82
CA HIS A 733 21.20 -30.57 2.77
C HIS A 733 20.01 -29.62 2.93
N ASP A 734 18.87 -30.10 2.39
CA ASP A 734 17.52 -29.96 2.96
C ASP A 734 16.63 -28.75 2.60
N ASP A 735 16.91 -28.02 1.51
CA ASP A 735 15.93 -27.09 0.91
C ASP A 735 15.18 -27.76 -0.25
N ASP A 736 14.39 -28.80 0.06
CA ASP A 736 13.41 -29.36 -0.89
C ASP A 736 12.03 -28.83 -0.52
N GLY A 737 11.36 -28.11 -1.42
CA GLY A 737 9.98 -27.66 -1.24
C GLY A 737 8.96 -28.80 -1.13
N ARG A 738 9.39 -30.08 -1.14
CA ARG A 738 8.52 -31.23 -0.88
C ARG A 738 8.16 -31.32 0.59
N ILE A 739 6.86 -31.35 0.86
CA ILE A 739 6.39 -31.79 2.15
C ILE A 739 6.44 -33.33 2.17
N LYS A 740 7.50 -33.93 2.71
CA LYS A 740 7.75 -35.39 2.73
C LYS A 740 6.56 -36.20 3.29
N THR A 741 5.74 -35.61 4.17
CA THR A 741 4.55 -36.25 4.75
C THR A 741 3.37 -36.41 3.77
N PHE A 742 3.38 -35.73 2.62
CA PHE A 742 2.33 -35.81 1.60
C PHE A 742 2.61 -36.82 0.49
N THR A 743 3.73 -37.53 0.53
CA THR A 743 4.14 -38.52 -0.50
C THR A 743 3.03 -39.55 -0.80
N ALA A 744 2.31 -40.02 0.22
CA ALA A 744 1.22 -40.98 0.04
C ALA A 744 -0.03 -40.38 -0.65
N LEU A 745 -0.19 -39.06 -0.62
CA LEU A 745 -1.24 -38.33 -1.32
C LEU A 745 -0.83 -38.04 -2.78
N ASP A 746 0.47 -37.76 -3.00
CA ASP A 746 1.05 -37.52 -4.33
C ASP A 746 0.97 -38.77 -5.23
N ASP A 747 1.01 -39.98 -4.63
CA ASP A 747 0.86 -41.24 -5.35
C ASP A 747 -0.59 -41.55 -5.78
N VAL A 748 -1.57 -40.76 -5.32
CA VAL A 748 -2.97 -40.87 -5.75
C VAL A 748 -3.16 -39.91 -6.92
N ALA A 749 -2.89 -40.39 -8.14
CA ALA A 749 -2.90 -39.60 -9.38
C ALA A 749 -4.22 -38.86 -9.65
N ASP A 750 -5.32 -39.31 -9.04
CA ASP A 750 -6.62 -38.65 -9.10
C ASP A 750 -7.48 -39.06 -7.90
N LEU A 751 -7.88 -38.09 -7.07
CA LEU A 751 -8.81 -38.32 -5.96
C LEU A 751 -10.20 -38.74 -6.46
N ASP A 752 -10.55 -38.40 -7.71
CA ASP A 752 -11.84 -38.73 -8.33
C ASP A 752 -11.88 -40.18 -8.84
N MET A 753 -10.74 -40.76 -9.23
CA MET A 753 -10.64 -42.18 -9.63
C MET A 753 -10.97 -43.14 -8.47
N CYS A 754 -10.64 -42.77 -7.24
CA CYS A 754 -10.96 -43.58 -6.05
C CYS A 754 -12.44 -43.53 -5.64
N VAL A 755 -13.23 -42.59 -6.16
CA VAL A 755 -14.67 -42.49 -5.86
C VAL A 755 -15.50 -43.42 -6.76
N SER A 756 -14.97 -43.82 -7.91
CA SER A 756 -15.64 -44.72 -8.87
C SER A 756 -15.75 -46.18 -8.43
N ASP A 757 -14.97 -46.63 -7.44
CA ASP A 757 -14.91 -48.04 -7.02
C ASP A 757 -15.75 -48.37 -5.77
N VAL A 758 -16.74 -47.54 -5.43
CA VAL A 758 -17.77 -47.98 -4.46
C VAL A 758 -18.77 -48.86 -5.21
N PRO A 759 -18.79 -50.19 -5.01
CA PRO A 759 -19.81 -51.02 -5.61
C PRO A 759 -21.17 -50.55 -5.08
N SER A 760 -22.08 -50.25 -6.00
CA SER A 760 -23.48 -49.97 -5.72
C SER A 760 -24.14 -51.22 -5.14
N THR A 761 -24.00 -51.44 -3.83
CA THR A 761 -24.78 -52.45 -3.12
C THR A 761 -26.14 -51.84 -2.76
N THR A 762 -27.16 -52.39 -3.43
CA THR A 762 -28.57 -52.43 -3.03
C THR A 762 -28.79 -52.78 -1.57
#